data_AF-A0A1Y3NJK5-F1
#
_entry.id   AF-A0A1Y3NJK5-F1
#
_cell.length_a   1.000
_cell.length_b   1.000
_cell.length_c   1.000
_cell.angle_alpha   90.00
_cell.angle_beta   90.00
_cell.angle_gamma   90.00
#
_symmetry.space_group_name_H-M   'P 1'
#
loop_
_entity.id
_entity.type
_entity.pdbx_description
1 polymer ?
#
loop_
_entity_poly.entity_id
_entity_poly.type
_entity_poly.pdbx_seq_one_letter_code
_entity_poly.pdbx_strand_id
1 'polypeptide(L)'
;MIFTTFVFILCWLSVVIEAIDTDYTVIKVDDYQNTTQVDLYIHNNSEFIVSLEEYYSPEDFFYNYSHYLFSNTHYWILENEEELLEYGIKAINLKKSVYPGDHTIKSQTSISVDTFKYKSNLRYLSNDEKVTRLISIFKFRINNSATEDLPQIKFIFKKNDVDHRIVTINLLYAETEAVDLNTVGYSFDTIFDHHINDYGYQDLWVNSTSYFMVTLDYEFDYTLTFENENMSEFKNNKSIELVSTASIFKDYIKYIYLFKVNEIDDTDVLRPLYFSYKKPIEGSTTEYKTAICTVYLHNREEIGTSNYENGIYSISAKKNGVTEISFKKLSSEYEWILSNLEEVRASNEIELLKLDGIYIFKIRVKETDNELTALNPLLKFTKVDKSNKVKESSNILLYLKGKQFNEIYPTYYYPTYPRNNDVVYVESFSVLEISITGQIKIDDEIKNSKNIVYLGKYASLCAVNFSPKCNIGGPSYNIYKFFIKEVNDENELPKIKMNTNSEIILKLKSSSSCSLNGYKCCSNANASVLYQDKDGDWSVENGDWCIINKDKKEITPELIRICEYNEYDKPCCTNEQMKQIEEIEGTLFSNYSKGWGICGLPTCIYTGDYPICQSTTSVVYTDTEKWGVENNEWCVMCL
;
A
#
# COMPACT_ATOMS: atom_id res chain seq x y z
N MET A 1 71.37 -18.04 11.84
CA MET A 1 70.37 -17.99 10.74
C MET A 1 69.02 -18.35 11.34
N ILE A 2 68.25 -17.33 11.74
CA ILE A 2 66.84 -17.47 12.12
C ILE A 2 66.13 -16.43 11.26
N PHE A 3 65.28 -16.89 10.34
CA PHE A 3 64.47 -16.04 9.48
C PHE A 3 63.19 -15.69 10.24
N THR A 4 63.04 -14.41 10.60
CA THR A 4 61.76 -13.84 11.05
C THR A 4 61.02 -13.30 9.84
N THR A 5 59.92 -13.96 9.48
CA THR A 5 58.97 -13.51 8.45
C THR A 5 58.03 -12.48 9.06
N PHE A 6 58.08 -11.25 8.59
CA PHE A 6 57.07 -10.22 8.87
C PHE A 6 55.82 -10.54 8.04
N VAL A 7 54.70 -10.79 8.71
CA VAL A 7 53.37 -10.80 8.10
C VAL A 7 52.83 -9.38 8.15
N PHE A 8 52.72 -8.72 7.00
CA PHE A 8 51.94 -7.50 6.85
C PHE A 8 50.47 -7.89 6.76
N ILE A 9 49.68 -7.54 7.78
CA ILE A 9 48.22 -7.55 7.71
C ILE A 9 47.81 -6.24 7.03
N LEU A 10 47.35 -6.33 5.79
CA LEU A 10 46.64 -5.24 5.11
C LEU A 10 45.18 -5.30 5.57
N CYS A 11 44.78 -4.41 6.49
CA CYS A 11 43.37 -4.15 6.77
C CYS A 11 42.82 -3.20 5.70
N TRP A 12 41.72 -3.59 5.07
CA TRP A 12 41.00 -2.77 4.09
C TRP A 12 39.84 -2.02 4.75
N LEU A 13 39.70 -0.74 4.38
CA LEU A 13 38.67 0.21 4.80
C LEU A 13 37.36 -0.04 4.03
N SER A 14 36.18 0.24 4.59
CA SER A 14 34.94 0.30 3.81
C SER A 14 33.99 1.37 4.33
N VAL A 15 33.51 2.22 3.43
CA VAL A 15 32.50 3.25 3.65
C VAL A 15 31.22 2.77 2.97
N VAL A 16 30.06 2.93 3.62
CA VAL A 16 28.78 2.57 3.02
C VAL A 16 28.11 3.87 2.55
N ILE A 17 27.70 3.94 1.30
CA ILE A 17 26.88 5.04 0.79
C ILE A 17 25.46 4.48 0.68
N GLU A 18 24.56 4.91 1.56
CA GLU A 18 23.16 4.45 1.62
C GLU A 18 22.26 5.64 1.32
N ALA A 19 21.56 5.65 0.18
CA ALA A 19 20.58 6.69 -0.11
C ALA A 19 19.32 6.46 0.74
N ILE A 20 18.96 7.45 1.58
CA ILE A 20 17.73 7.42 2.38
C ILE A 20 16.82 8.58 1.93
N ASP A 21 15.77 8.22 1.19
CA ASP A 21 14.47 8.88 1.00
C ASP A 21 14.39 10.43 0.98
N THR A 22 15.41 11.12 0.48
CA THR A 22 15.41 12.58 0.27
C THR A 22 16.50 12.98 -0.74
N ASP A 23 16.41 14.20 -1.32
CA ASP A 23 17.27 14.83 -2.35
C ASP A 23 18.80 14.92 -2.08
N TYR A 24 19.40 14.03 -1.31
CA TYR A 24 20.76 14.16 -0.78
C TYR A 24 21.59 12.89 -0.94
N THR A 25 22.86 13.05 -1.32
CA THR A 25 23.86 11.98 -1.18
C THR A 25 24.12 11.74 0.31
N VAL A 26 23.82 10.55 0.84
CA VAL A 26 24.05 10.21 2.24
C VAL A 26 25.28 9.31 2.36
N ILE A 27 26.27 9.74 3.13
CA ILE A 27 27.49 8.96 3.43
C ILE A 27 27.34 8.37 4.81
N LYS A 28 27.52 7.05 4.94
CA LYS A 28 27.56 6.34 6.21
C LYS A 28 28.97 5.86 6.49
N VAL A 29 29.52 6.34 7.59
CA VAL A 29 30.86 5.94 8.05
C VAL A 29 30.69 5.03 9.25
N ASP A 30 30.84 3.72 9.02
CA ASP A 30 30.88 2.69 10.06
C ASP A 30 32.36 2.29 10.28
N ASP A 31 33.01 2.75 11.35
CA ASP A 31 34.43 2.39 11.58
C ASP A 31 34.80 2.18 13.06
N TYR A 32 35.69 1.21 13.29
CA TYR A 32 36.30 0.84 14.57
C TYR A 32 37.72 1.39 14.75
N GLN A 33 38.30 2.07 13.74
CA GLN A 33 39.64 2.67 13.83
C GLN A 33 39.63 4.10 14.41
N ASN A 34 40.77 4.54 14.95
CA ASN A 34 40.91 5.88 15.55
C ASN A 34 40.90 7.02 14.51
N THR A 35 41.18 6.72 13.24
CA THR A 35 41.23 7.68 12.14
C THR A 35 40.69 7.05 10.86
N THR A 36 39.71 7.68 10.24
CA THR A 36 39.04 7.21 9.02
C THR A 36 39.13 8.30 7.95
N GLN A 37 39.49 7.94 6.71
CA GLN A 37 39.54 8.84 5.58
C GLN A 37 38.63 8.33 4.45
N VAL A 38 37.76 9.18 3.93
CA VAL A 38 36.73 8.84 2.94
C VAL A 38 36.81 9.79 1.76
N ASP A 39 36.75 9.30 0.53
CA ASP A 39 36.68 10.16 -0.66
C ASP A 39 35.21 10.35 -1.07
N LEU A 40 34.79 11.60 -1.28
CA LEU A 40 33.46 11.97 -1.74
C LEU A 40 33.57 12.85 -2.99
N TYR A 41 33.04 12.34 -4.10
CA TYR A 41 32.98 13.09 -5.34
C TYR A 41 31.71 13.92 -5.39
N ILE A 42 31.84 15.22 -5.59
CA ILE A 42 30.75 16.20 -5.53
C ILE A 42 30.65 17.00 -6.83
N HIS A 43 29.41 17.36 -7.20
CA HIS A 43 29.13 18.26 -8.31
C HIS A 43 28.93 19.69 -7.82
N ASN A 44 29.16 20.67 -8.70
CA ASN A 44 28.86 22.06 -8.37
C ASN A 44 27.37 22.26 -8.10
N ASN A 45 27.04 23.06 -7.08
CA ASN A 45 25.68 23.37 -6.65
C ASN A 45 24.89 22.17 -6.07
N SER A 46 25.59 21.12 -5.61
CA SER A 46 24.95 19.96 -4.96
C SER A 46 24.74 20.15 -3.45
N GLU A 47 23.72 19.47 -2.92
CA GLU A 47 23.52 19.24 -1.48
C GLU A 47 23.84 17.79 -1.14
N PHE A 48 24.44 17.56 0.02
CA PHE A 48 24.75 16.22 0.51
C PHE A 48 24.62 16.13 2.03
N ILE A 49 24.48 14.90 2.53
CA ILE A 49 24.35 14.56 3.93
C ILE A 49 25.47 13.61 4.34
N VAL A 50 26.03 13.83 5.52
CA VAL A 50 26.95 12.91 6.18
C VAL A 50 26.25 12.36 7.42
N SER A 51 26.08 11.05 7.48
CA SER A 51 25.58 10.31 8.63
C SER A 51 26.74 9.57 9.30
N LEU A 52 27.03 9.92 10.55
CA LEU A 52 28.06 9.27 11.36
C LEU A 52 27.37 8.40 12.40
N GLU A 53 27.63 7.10 12.34
CA GLU A 53 27.08 6.11 13.28
C GLU A 53 28.17 5.62 14.23
N GLU A 54 27.85 5.58 15.52
CA GLU A 54 28.72 4.98 16.54
C GLU A 54 27.96 3.87 17.26
N TYR A 55 28.58 2.69 17.29
CA TYR A 55 28.05 1.48 17.92
C TYR A 55 28.67 1.29 19.29
N TYR A 56 27.83 1.13 20.32
CA TYR A 56 28.30 0.80 21.67
C TYR A 56 28.13 -0.69 21.93
N SER A 57 29.17 -1.31 22.46
CA SER A 57 29.04 -2.64 23.03
C SER A 57 28.18 -2.54 24.31
N PRO A 58 27.31 -3.52 24.59
CA PRO A 58 26.55 -3.52 25.85
C PRO A 58 27.48 -3.57 27.08
N GLU A 59 28.71 -4.09 26.97
CA GLU A 59 29.70 -4.12 28.06
C GLU A 59 30.11 -2.72 28.52
N ASP A 60 30.12 -1.72 27.62
CA ASP A 60 30.37 -0.32 27.95
C ASP A 60 29.24 0.31 28.80
N PHE A 61 28.03 -0.28 28.76
CA PHE A 61 26.85 0.18 29.50
C PHE A 61 26.73 -0.45 30.89
N PHE A 62 27.17 -1.69 31.08
CA PHE A 62 26.92 -2.43 32.33
C PHE A 62 27.79 -2.02 33.52
N TYR A 63 28.87 -1.25 33.32
CA TYR A 63 29.78 -0.88 34.41
C TYR A 63 29.36 0.32 35.28
N ASN A 64 28.24 1.00 34.99
CA ASN A 64 27.84 2.23 35.70
C ASN A 64 26.35 2.29 36.09
N TYR A 65 25.86 1.24 36.77
CA TYR A 65 24.48 1.20 37.29
C TYR A 65 24.29 1.85 38.68
N SER A 66 25.18 2.74 39.13
CA SER A 66 24.99 3.51 40.37
C SER A 66 24.83 5.01 40.07
N HIS A 67 23.58 5.49 39.97
CA HIS A 67 23.09 6.86 40.23
C HIS A 67 24.07 8.06 40.10
N TYR A 68 24.89 8.10 39.06
CA TYR A 68 25.55 9.33 38.62
C TYR A 68 24.89 9.77 37.33
N LEU A 69 24.35 11.00 37.37
CA LEU A 69 23.94 11.77 36.20
C LEU A 69 25.02 11.61 35.13
N PHE A 70 24.68 11.03 33.98
CA PHE A 70 25.58 10.94 32.84
C PHE A 70 25.99 12.36 32.41
N SER A 71 27.10 12.87 32.95
CA SER A 71 27.81 14.04 32.40
C SER A 71 28.63 13.67 31.16
N ASN A 72 28.48 12.45 30.66
CA ASN A 72 29.29 11.87 29.60
C ASN A 72 28.70 12.20 28.23
N THR A 73 29.02 13.40 27.74
CA THR A 73 28.60 13.87 26.43
C THR A 73 29.42 13.16 25.35
N HIS A 74 28.79 12.20 24.68
CA HIS A 74 29.29 11.63 23.43
C HIS A 74 28.68 12.41 22.28
N TYR A 75 29.50 13.00 21.41
CA TYR A 75 29.02 13.80 20.29
C TYR A 75 30.07 13.95 19.20
N TRP A 76 29.61 14.16 17.97
CA TRP A 76 30.45 14.54 16.84
C TRP A 76 30.51 16.06 16.71
N ILE A 77 31.69 16.58 16.39
CA ILE A 77 31.95 18.00 16.11
C ILE A 77 32.48 18.12 14.69
N LEU A 78 31.95 19.07 13.92
CA LEU A 78 32.56 19.51 12.66
C LEU A 78 33.73 20.46 12.99
N GLU A 79 34.96 20.00 12.85
CA GLU A 79 36.16 20.71 13.34
C GLU A 79 36.48 21.95 12.49
N ASN A 80 36.31 21.86 11.18
CA ASN A 80 36.81 22.86 10.23
C ASN A 80 35.70 23.62 9.49
N GLU A 81 34.62 23.96 10.20
CA GLU A 81 33.48 24.71 9.63
C GLU A 81 33.89 26.05 9.00
N GLU A 82 34.80 26.80 9.62
CA GLU A 82 35.27 28.09 9.09
C GLU A 82 36.02 27.92 7.76
N GLU A 83 36.86 26.89 7.64
CA GLU A 83 37.56 26.53 6.40
C GLU A 83 36.53 26.17 5.30
N LEU A 84 35.54 25.35 5.61
CA LEU A 84 34.50 24.96 4.63
C LEU A 84 33.72 26.16 4.09
N LEU A 85 33.43 27.17 4.92
CA LEU A 85 32.75 28.39 4.51
C LEU A 85 33.59 29.22 3.52
N GLU A 86 34.92 29.23 3.61
CA GLU A 86 35.81 29.92 2.67
C GLU A 86 35.71 29.34 1.25
N TYR A 87 35.41 28.04 1.14
CA TYR A 87 35.20 27.34 -0.14
C TYR A 87 33.72 27.32 -0.60
N GLY A 88 32.85 28.09 0.05
CA GLY A 88 31.43 28.15 -0.31
C GLY A 88 30.63 26.91 0.09
N ILE A 89 31.17 26.07 0.99
CA ILE A 89 30.51 24.89 1.53
C ILE A 89 29.83 25.26 2.85
N LYS A 90 28.50 25.28 2.86
CA LYS A 90 27.71 25.71 4.02
C LYS A 90 26.98 24.53 4.65
N ALA A 91 27.13 24.33 5.95
CA ALA A 91 26.25 23.45 6.72
C ALA A 91 24.85 24.09 6.87
N ILE A 92 23.81 23.48 6.30
CA ILE A 92 22.48 24.14 6.13
C ILE A 92 21.54 23.89 7.30
N ASN A 93 21.66 22.75 8.00
CA ASN A 93 20.66 22.31 8.98
C ASN A 93 21.27 21.53 10.15
N LEU A 94 22.02 22.23 11.00
CA LEU A 94 22.36 21.72 12.34
C LEU A 94 21.15 21.93 13.25
N LYS A 95 20.03 21.21 13.02
CA LYS A 95 18.88 21.30 13.94
C LYS A 95 19.29 20.77 15.32
N LYS A 96 18.88 21.46 16.39
CA LYS A 96 18.82 20.92 17.75
C LYS A 96 17.39 20.35 17.95
N SER A 97 17.22 19.04 17.82
CA SER A 97 15.96 18.33 18.06
C SER A 97 15.76 18.11 19.55
N VAL A 98 14.58 18.47 20.02
CA VAL A 98 14.09 18.18 21.36
C VAL A 98 13.71 16.70 21.44
N TYR A 99 14.07 16.08 22.57
CA TYR A 99 13.75 14.69 22.93
C TYR A 99 12.22 14.47 22.97
N PRO A 100 11.65 13.45 22.31
CA PRO A 100 10.26 13.07 22.54
C PRO A 100 10.24 12.10 23.73
N GLY A 101 10.11 12.63 24.95
CA GLY A 101 10.05 11.74 26.11
C GLY A 101 10.04 12.36 27.50
N ASP A 102 9.77 13.65 27.69
CA ASP A 102 9.57 14.16 29.04
C ASP A 102 8.35 15.07 29.15
N HIS A 103 7.30 14.52 29.74
CA HIS A 103 6.09 15.24 30.11
C HIS A 103 6.17 15.83 31.51
N THR A 104 7.32 16.01 32.17
CA THR A 104 7.33 16.66 33.49
C THR A 104 8.65 17.32 33.88
N ILE A 105 8.95 18.54 33.40
CA ILE A 105 9.81 19.46 34.16
C ILE A 105 9.25 20.89 34.13
N LYS A 106 8.75 21.33 35.29
CA LYS A 106 8.64 22.74 35.68
C LYS A 106 9.93 23.15 36.40
N SER A 107 10.26 24.43 36.25
CA SER A 107 11.18 25.30 37.02
C SER A 107 12.64 25.45 36.58
N GLN A 108 12.91 26.67 36.08
CA GLN A 108 14.07 27.55 36.31
C GLN A 108 15.42 26.93 36.72
N THR A 109 16.43 27.16 35.88
CA THR A 109 17.64 27.93 36.26
C THR A 109 18.30 28.49 35.01
N SER A 110 18.67 29.77 35.08
CA SER A 110 19.46 30.50 34.10
C SER A 110 20.92 30.02 34.10
N ILE A 111 21.44 29.60 32.95
CA ILE A 111 22.88 29.56 32.67
C ILE A 111 23.10 30.19 31.29
N SER A 112 23.65 31.40 31.31
CA SER A 112 24.26 32.06 30.16
C SER A 112 25.77 31.79 30.20
N VAL A 113 26.31 31.11 29.21
CA VAL A 113 27.69 31.28 28.74
C VAL A 113 27.71 30.99 27.24
N ASP A 114 27.97 32.04 26.47
CA ASP A 114 28.29 32.01 25.05
C ASP A 114 29.57 31.18 24.81
N THR A 115 29.46 30.15 23.96
CA THR A 115 30.50 29.37 23.22
C THR A 115 30.22 27.86 23.23
N PHE A 116 29.12 27.42 22.62
CA PHE A 116 28.91 26.02 22.25
C PHE A 116 28.30 25.93 20.85
N LYS A 117 29.15 26.06 19.83
CA LYS A 117 28.74 25.98 18.44
C LYS A 117 28.63 24.52 18.00
N TYR A 118 27.38 24.04 18.08
CA TYR A 118 26.81 22.87 17.42
C TYR A 118 27.07 21.48 18.06
N LYS A 119 26.06 21.00 18.80
CA LYS A 119 25.88 19.58 19.16
C LYS A 119 24.81 18.98 18.24
N SER A 120 25.12 17.89 17.55
CA SER A 120 24.15 17.08 16.80
C SER A 120 23.19 16.36 17.75
N ASN A 121 22.02 15.95 17.24
CA ASN A 121 20.99 15.29 18.03
C ASN A 121 21.24 13.80 18.21
N LEU A 122 20.90 13.31 19.39
CA LEU A 122 20.89 11.89 19.72
C LEU A 122 19.50 11.32 19.37
N ARG A 123 19.43 10.35 18.45
CA ARG A 123 18.29 9.40 18.39
C ARG A 123 18.79 8.03 18.82
N TYR A 124 18.21 7.51 19.90
CA TYR A 124 18.35 6.10 20.26
C TYR A 124 17.32 5.31 19.47
N LEU A 125 17.79 4.40 18.62
CA LEU A 125 16.94 3.37 17.99
C LEU A 125 17.22 2.05 18.71
N SER A 126 16.27 1.53 19.48
CA SER A 126 16.29 0.11 19.88
C SER A 126 14.86 -0.43 20.02
N ASN A 127 14.52 -1.44 19.22
CA ASN A 127 13.50 -2.43 19.56
C ASN A 127 14.07 -3.86 19.60
N ASP A 128 15.36 -4.06 19.31
CA ASP A 128 16.04 -5.34 19.49
C ASP A 128 17.08 -5.25 20.60
N GLU A 129 16.98 -6.19 21.53
CA GLU A 129 17.87 -6.33 22.68
C GLU A 129 19.31 -6.59 22.21
N LYS A 130 20.18 -5.57 22.24
CA LYS A 130 21.60 -5.60 22.74
C LYS A 130 22.55 -4.55 22.16
N VAL A 131 22.17 -3.70 21.22
CA VAL A 131 23.10 -2.70 20.64
C VAL A 131 22.47 -1.32 20.61
N THR A 132 23.12 -0.37 21.30
CA THR A 132 22.72 1.05 21.27
C THR A 132 23.47 1.73 20.13
N ARG A 133 22.74 2.35 19.20
CA ARG A 133 23.31 3.11 18.07
C ARG A 133 23.18 4.61 18.32
N LEU A 134 24.26 5.34 18.06
CA LEU A 134 24.31 6.79 18.06
C LEU A 134 24.47 7.29 16.62
N ILE A 135 23.48 8.05 16.11
CA ILE A 135 23.49 8.56 14.74
C ILE A 135 23.57 10.10 14.78
N SER A 136 24.55 10.68 14.09
CA SER A 136 24.69 12.13 13.88
C SER A 136 24.62 12.48 12.40
N ILE A 137 23.73 13.39 12.04
CA ILE A 137 23.46 13.75 10.64
C ILE A 137 23.86 15.21 10.41
N PHE A 138 24.71 15.45 9.40
CA PHE A 138 25.20 16.76 8.98
C PHE A 138 24.80 17.01 7.53
N LYS A 139 24.17 18.15 7.24
CA LYS A 139 23.73 18.51 5.88
C LYS A 139 24.54 19.68 5.34
N PHE A 140 25.09 19.54 4.13
CA PHE A 140 25.95 20.51 3.47
C PHE A 140 25.35 20.94 2.11
N ARG A 141 25.64 22.18 1.71
CA ARG A 141 25.44 22.72 0.35
C ARG A 141 26.72 23.33 -0.14
N ILE A 142 27.14 22.97 -1.34
CA ILE A 142 28.27 23.59 -2.02
C ILE A 142 27.71 24.62 -2.99
N ASN A 143 28.05 25.90 -2.83
CA ASN A 143 27.69 26.92 -3.81
C ASN A 143 28.88 27.18 -4.72
N ASN A 144 28.81 26.67 -5.96
CA ASN A 144 29.68 27.00 -7.09
C ASN A 144 31.19 27.16 -6.75
N SER A 145 31.86 26.05 -6.41
CA SER A 145 33.31 26.02 -6.21
C SER A 145 34.02 25.78 -7.55
N ALA A 146 34.62 26.81 -8.13
CA ALA A 146 35.39 26.71 -9.37
C ALA A 146 36.86 26.28 -9.13
N THR A 147 37.17 25.71 -7.97
CA THR A 147 38.55 25.38 -7.56
C THR A 147 38.78 23.87 -7.60
N GLU A 148 39.86 23.45 -8.26
CA GLU A 148 40.31 22.05 -8.32
C GLU A 148 40.68 21.49 -6.93
N ASP A 149 41.01 22.37 -5.99
CA ASP A 149 41.37 22.02 -4.61
C ASP A 149 40.20 22.27 -3.66
N LEU A 150 39.38 21.25 -3.40
CA LEU A 150 38.31 21.31 -2.39
C LEU A 150 38.87 20.93 -1.01
N PRO A 151 38.38 21.56 0.08
CA PRO A 151 38.85 21.25 1.43
C PRO A 151 38.33 19.89 1.88
N GLN A 152 39.02 19.28 2.84
CA GLN A 152 38.50 18.09 3.53
C GLN A 152 37.40 18.49 4.51
N ILE A 153 36.44 17.61 4.80
CA ILE A 153 35.50 17.77 5.92
C ILE A 153 36.02 16.95 7.09
N LYS A 154 36.26 17.57 8.25
CA LYS A 154 36.80 16.89 9.43
C LYS A 154 35.78 16.82 10.54
N PHE A 155 35.49 15.61 11.00
CA PHE A 155 34.65 15.33 12.15
C PHE A 155 35.47 14.73 13.28
N ILE A 156 35.29 15.25 14.50
CA ILE A 156 35.90 14.71 15.72
C ILE A 156 34.81 14.13 16.60
N PHE A 157 34.94 12.86 16.96
CA PHE A 157 34.12 12.23 17.99
C PHE A 157 34.74 12.48 19.36
N LYS A 158 34.00 13.17 20.23
CA LYS A 158 34.39 13.39 21.63
C LYS A 158 33.64 12.44 22.54
N LYS A 159 34.40 11.71 23.36
CA LYS A 159 33.91 10.90 24.49
C LYS A 159 34.43 11.53 25.77
N ASN A 160 33.55 12.12 26.57
CA ASN A 160 33.90 12.82 27.82
C ASN A 160 34.94 13.94 27.61
N ASP A 161 34.76 14.73 26.54
CA ASP A 161 35.66 15.82 26.12
C ASP A 161 37.10 15.40 25.78
N VAL A 162 37.36 14.09 25.67
CA VAL A 162 38.58 13.55 25.08
C VAL A 162 38.31 13.21 23.62
N ASP A 163 39.19 13.68 22.73
CA ASP A 163 39.16 13.34 21.30
C ASP A 163 39.45 11.85 21.14
N HIS A 164 38.48 11.12 20.60
CA HIS A 164 38.55 9.68 20.55
C HIS A 164 38.69 9.14 19.13
N ARG A 165 38.06 9.81 18.14
CA ARG A 165 38.15 9.43 16.72
C ARG A 165 38.06 10.64 15.81
N ILE A 166 38.73 10.57 14.66
CA ILE A 166 38.70 11.59 13.62
C ILE A 166 38.25 10.96 12.30
N VAL A 167 37.21 11.50 11.69
CA VAL A 167 36.74 11.13 10.35
C VAL A 167 37.02 12.29 9.42
N THR A 168 37.77 12.04 8.35
CA THR A 168 38.12 13.02 7.33
C THR A 168 37.47 12.62 6.01
N ILE A 169 36.73 13.52 5.37
CA ILE A 169 36.12 13.29 4.04
C ILE A 169 36.84 14.19 3.04
N ASN A 170 37.58 13.60 2.10
CA ASN A 170 38.16 14.33 0.97
C ASN A 170 37.06 14.63 -0.03
N LEU A 171 36.87 15.91 -0.32
CA LEU A 171 35.98 16.31 -1.38
C LEU A 171 36.74 16.31 -2.69
N LEU A 172 36.28 15.53 -3.65
CA LEU A 172 36.86 15.42 -4.98
C LEU A 172 35.85 15.97 -6.00
N TYR A 173 36.34 16.66 -7.02
CA TYR A 173 35.48 17.16 -8.08
C TYR A 173 35.08 16.02 -9.01
N ALA A 174 33.79 15.86 -9.29
CA ALA A 174 33.32 14.86 -10.25
C ALA A 174 33.46 15.39 -11.69
N GLU A 175 34.57 15.05 -12.38
CA GLU A 175 34.73 15.28 -13.81
C GLU A 175 33.85 14.28 -14.61
N THR A 176 32.87 14.75 -15.38
CA THR A 176 32.19 13.92 -16.39
C THR A 176 32.91 14.11 -17.74
N GLU A 177 33.27 13.10 -18.56
CA GLU A 177 32.52 11.93 -19.04
C GLU A 177 33.38 10.63 -19.05
N ALA A 178 33.43 9.86 -17.96
CA ALA A 178 33.71 8.42 -17.96
C ALA A 178 33.26 7.83 -16.62
N VAL A 179 32.31 6.90 -16.66
CA VAL A 179 31.68 6.32 -15.47
C VAL A 179 32.55 5.18 -14.92
N ASP A 180 33.29 5.46 -13.85
CA ASP A 180 33.88 4.45 -12.95
C ASP A 180 33.15 4.54 -11.58
N LEU A 181 32.39 3.48 -11.25
CA LEU A 181 31.34 3.49 -10.20
C LEU A 181 31.83 3.12 -8.80
N ASN A 182 33.12 3.21 -8.51
CA ASN A 182 33.56 3.15 -7.11
C ASN A 182 33.14 4.38 -6.30
N THR A 183 32.64 5.41 -6.97
CA THR A 183 32.25 6.69 -6.39
C THR A 183 31.27 7.37 -7.32
N VAL A 184 30.05 7.65 -6.86
CA VAL A 184 29.21 8.84 -7.17
C VAL A 184 27.74 8.48 -6.99
N GLY A 185 27.08 9.25 -6.11
CA GLY A 185 25.64 9.38 -6.01
C GLY A 185 25.12 10.47 -6.95
N TYR A 186 24.03 10.16 -7.64
CA TYR A 186 23.19 11.12 -8.37
C TYR A 186 21.86 11.29 -7.64
N SER A 187 21.32 12.51 -7.63
CA SER A 187 20.00 12.81 -7.07
C SER A 187 18.90 12.45 -8.07
N PHE A 188 17.98 11.57 -7.67
CA PHE A 188 16.71 11.34 -8.36
C PHE A 188 15.58 11.30 -7.33
N ASP A 189 14.43 11.86 -7.70
CA ASP A 189 13.31 12.19 -6.80
C ASP A 189 12.65 11.00 -6.07
N THR A 190 13.03 9.75 -6.37
CA THR A 190 12.67 8.54 -5.60
C THR A 190 13.52 7.37 -6.10
N ILE A 191 14.43 6.84 -5.28
CA ILE A 191 15.07 5.54 -5.55
C ILE A 191 14.48 4.56 -4.55
N PHE A 192 13.67 3.62 -5.02
CA PHE A 192 13.25 2.47 -4.23
C PHE A 192 14.38 1.44 -4.25
N ASP A 193 15.00 1.17 -3.09
CA ASP A 193 15.98 0.10 -2.92
C ASP A 193 15.24 -1.21 -2.57
N HIS A 194 15.34 -2.19 -3.46
CA HIS A 194 14.75 -3.51 -3.26
C HIS A 194 15.81 -4.59 -3.21
N HIS A 195 15.88 -5.24 -2.05
CA HIS A 195 16.74 -6.38 -1.78
C HIS A 195 16.05 -7.67 -2.19
N ILE A 196 16.55 -8.31 -3.26
CA ILE A 196 16.13 -9.65 -3.64
C ILE A 196 17.08 -10.64 -2.95
N ASN A 197 16.68 -11.11 -1.77
CA ASN A 197 17.37 -12.20 -1.10
C ASN A 197 17.09 -13.53 -1.82
N ASP A 198 17.98 -14.49 -1.62
CA ASP A 198 17.98 -15.78 -2.31
C ASP A 198 16.57 -16.41 -2.38
N TYR A 199 16.16 -16.80 -3.58
CA TYR A 199 14.83 -17.35 -3.93
C TYR A 199 13.65 -16.38 -3.74
N GLY A 200 13.24 -15.70 -4.80
CA GLY A 200 12.09 -14.80 -4.70
C GLY A 200 11.48 -14.40 -6.02
N TYR A 201 10.16 -14.24 -5.98
CA TYR A 201 9.41 -13.40 -6.88
C TYR A 201 9.18 -12.09 -6.12
N GLN A 202 9.64 -10.96 -6.64
CA GLN A 202 9.44 -9.67 -6.00
C GLN A 202 8.76 -8.70 -6.97
N ASP A 203 7.65 -8.15 -6.50
CA ASP A 203 6.89 -7.13 -7.19
C ASP A 203 7.42 -5.74 -6.79
N LEU A 204 7.60 -4.89 -7.79
CA LEU A 204 8.13 -3.55 -7.65
C LEU A 204 7.14 -2.55 -8.23
N TRP A 205 6.60 -1.64 -7.44
CA TRP A 205 5.75 -0.55 -7.94
C TRP A 205 6.59 0.70 -8.18
N VAL A 206 6.59 1.22 -9.40
CA VAL A 206 7.36 2.39 -9.84
C VAL A 206 6.44 3.43 -10.47
N ASN A 207 6.84 4.70 -10.42
CA ASN A 207 6.12 5.75 -11.12
C ASN A 207 6.65 5.87 -12.56
N SER A 208 5.86 6.47 -13.46
CA SER A 208 6.43 6.92 -14.74
C SER A 208 7.54 7.92 -14.48
N THR A 209 8.52 7.99 -15.39
CA THR A 209 9.71 8.88 -15.28
C THR A 209 10.59 8.69 -14.04
N SER A 210 10.35 7.68 -13.20
CA SER A 210 11.13 7.42 -11.98
C SER A 210 12.37 6.56 -12.23
N TYR A 211 13.26 6.51 -11.24
CA TYR A 211 14.35 5.55 -11.22
C TYR A 211 14.04 4.48 -10.17
N PHE A 212 14.61 3.30 -10.33
CA PHE A 212 14.55 2.27 -9.29
C PHE A 212 15.81 1.44 -9.29
N MET A 213 16.14 0.91 -8.12
CA MET A 213 17.36 0.15 -7.90
C MET A 213 17.01 -1.27 -7.51
N VAL A 214 17.58 -2.24 -8.23
CA VAL A 214 17.49 -3.65 -7.89
C VAL A 214 18.82 -4.09 -7.32
N THR A 215 18.77 -4.50 -6.07
CA THR A 215 19.90 -5.02 -5.32
C THR A 215 19.79 -6.54 -5.23
N LEU A 216 20.79 -7.24 -5.76
CA LEU A 216 20.94 -8.69 -5.58
C LEU A 216 22.02 -8.94 -4.53
N ASP A 217 21.60 -9.35 -3.34
CA ASP A 217 22.50 -9.70 -2.24
C ASP A 217 22.70 -11.22 -2.21
N TYR A 218 23.96 -11.67 -2.23
CA TYR A 218 24.28 -13.09 -2.08
C TYR A 218 25.28 -13.35 -0.97
N GLU A 219 24.81 -14.03 0.08
CA GLU A 219 25.67 -14.57 1.13
C GLU A 219 26.30 -15.89 0.64
N PHE A 220 27.63 -15.90 0.47
CA PHE A 220 28.51 -17.08 0.27
C PHE A 220 28.56 -17.76 -1.13
N ASP A 221 29.44 -17.25 -2.02
CA ASP A 221 30.50 -17.99 -2.75
C ASP A 221 31.16 -17.10 -3.82
N TYR A 222 32.49 -17.10 -3.92
CA TYR A 222 33.29 -16.13 -4.72
C TYR A 222 33.23 -16.29 -6.25
N THR A 223 32.32 -17.07 -6.82
CA THR A 223 32.33 -17.42 -8.26
C THR A 223 31.01 -17.26 -9.00
N LEU A 224 30.03 -16.57 -8.40
CA LEU A 224 28.77 -16.29 -9.08
C LEU A 224 28.93 -15.22 -10.16
N THR A 225 28.39 -15.51 -11.34
CA THR A 225 28.15 -14.50 -12.39
C THR A 225 26.65 -14.36 -12.55
N PHE A 226 26.15 -13.14 -12.38
CA PHE A 226 24.78 -12.79 -12.68
C PHE A 226 24.70 -12.38 -14.15
N GLU A 227 23.83 -13.05 -14.89
CA GLU A 227 23.44 -12.67 -16.24
C GLU A 227 21.94 -12.37 -16.20
N ASN A 228 21.53 -11.13 -16.48
CA ASN A 228 20.13 -10.88 -16.76
C ASN A 228 19.83 -11.40 -18.17
N GLU A 229 18.95 -12.41 -18.24
CA GLU A 229 18.70 -13.23 -19.43
C GLU A 229 18.05 -12.41 -20.56
N ASN A 230 17.35 -11.33 -20.21
CA ASN A 230 16.67 -10.44 -21.15
C ASN A 230 17.35 -9.08 -21.32
N MET A 231 18.63 -8.94 -20.96
CA MET A 231 19.39 -7.68 -21.10
C MET A 231 19.42 -7.13 -22.53
N SER A 232 19.52 -8.04 -23.51
CA SER A 232 19.51 -7.68 -24.93
C SER A 232 18.15 -7.14 -25.39
N GLU A 233 17.06 -7.56 -24.73
CA GLU A 233 15.71 -7.05 -24.98
C GLU A 233 15.51 -5.66 -24.36
N PHE A 234 16.11 -5.38 -23.19
CA PHE A 234 16.03 -4.07 -22.54
C PHE A 234 16.75 -2.98 -23.32
N LYS A 235 17.83 -3.30 -24.04
CA LYS A 235 18.47 -2.33 -24.95
C LYS A 235 17.52 -1.78 -26.02
N ASN A 236 16.43 -2.49 -26.32
CA ASN A 236 15.41 -2.07 -27.29
C ASN A 236 14.08 -1.70 -26.64
N ASN A 237 13.95 -1.79 -25.30
CA ASN A 237 12.71 -1.48 -24.62
C ASN A 237 12.60 0.03 -24.40
N LYS A 238 11.56 0.65 -24.97
CA LYS A 238 11.34 2.10 -24.80
C LYS A 238 10.88 2.47 -23.39
N SER A 239 10.33 1.53 -22.61
CA SER A 239 9.68 1.82 -21.34
C SER A 239 10.64 1.76 -20.14
N ILE A 240 11.67 0.90 -20.17
CA ILE A 240 12.69 0.82 -19.11
C ILE A 240 14.07 0.80 -19.75
N GLU A 241 14.92 1.70 -19.29
CA GLU A 241 16.34 1.80 -19.66
C GLU A 241 17.22 1.35 -18.49
N LEU A 242 18.15 0.42 -18.75
CA LEU A 242 19.21 0.11 -17.80
C LEU A 242 20.22 1.25 -17.83
N VAL A 243 20.30 2.02 -16.74
CA VAL A 243 21.16 3.20 -16.63
C VAL A 243 22.59 2.78 -16.29
N SER A 244 22.73 1.89 -15.30
CA SER A 244 24.04 1.46 -14.84
C SER A 244 23.99 0.13 -14.08
N THR A 245 25.16 -0.48 -13.93
CA THR A 245 25.40 -1.68 -13.12
C THR A 245 26.62 -1.45 -12.24
N ALA A 246 26.55 -1.78 -10.96
CA ALA A 246 27.68 -1.77 -10.04
C ALA A 246 27.78 -3.11 -9.32
N SER A 247 29.00 -3.46 -8.91
CA SER A 247 29.27 -4.66 -8.10
C SER A 247 30.15 -4.26 -6.92
N ILE A 248 29.71 -4.55 -5.71
CA ILE A 248 30.47 -4.30 -4.48
C ILE A 248 30.98 -5.64 -3.96
N PHE A 249 32.29 -5.73 -3.73
CA PHE A 249 32.95 -6.92 -3.21
C PHE A 249 33.35 -6.68 -1.75
N LYS A 250 32.66 -7.33 -0.82
CA LYS A 250 33.12 -7.54 0.57
C LYS A 250 33.14 -9.06 0.85
N ASP A 251 32.96 -9.48 2.10
CA ASP A 251 32.70 -10.88 2.50
C ASP A 251 31.43 -11.48 1.83
N TYR A 252 30.67 -10.66 1.08
CA TYR A 252 29.58 -11.03 0.17
C TYR A 252 29.66 -10.21 -1.13
N ILE A 253 29.08 -10.72 -2.22
CA ILE A 253 29.00 -10.03 -3.51
C ILE A 253 27.62 -9.39 -3.63
N LYS A 254 27.58 -8.07 -3.86
CA LYS A 254 26.34 -7.31 -4.08
C LYS A 254 26.33 -6.78 -5.51
N TYR A 255 25.29 -7.12 -6.28
CA TYR A 255 25.07 -6.56 -7.62
C TYR A 255 23.95 -5.53 -7.56
N ILE A 256 24.22 -4.33 -8.06
CA ILE A 256 23.28 -3.21 -8.06
C ILE A 256 22.97 -2.86 -9.52
N TYR A 257 21.70 -2.87 -9.87
CA TYR A 257 21.20 -2.46 -11.19
C TYR A 257 20.33 -1.22 -11.00
N LEU A 258 20.68 -0.12 -11.68
CA LEU A 258 19.89 1.10 -11.69
C LEU A 258 19.12 1.18 -13.01
N PHE A 259 17.80 1.29 -12.90
CA PHE A 259 16.90 1.41 -14.03
C PHE A 259 16.21 2.77 -14.03
N LYS A 260 15.92 3.27 -15.23
CA LYS A 260 15.07 4.44 -15.47
C LYS A 260 13.79 3.97 -16.15
N VAL A 261 12.67 4.33 -15.56
CA VAL A 261 11.34 4.22 -16.16
C VAL A 261 11.18 5.43 -17.07
N ASN A 262 10.95 5.23 -18.36
CA ASN A 262 10.69 6.34 -19.27
C ASN A 262 9.26 6.89 -19.07
N GLU A 263 8.83 7.84 -19.90
CA GLU A 263 7.42 8.20 -19.96
C GLU A 263 6.65 7.01 -20.55
N ILE A 264 5.70 6.48 -19.78
CA ILE A 264 4.96 5.27 -20.09
C ILE A 264 3.48 5.65 -20.11
N ASP A 265 2.78 5.27 -21.17
CA ASP A 265 1.32 5.41 -21.24
C ASP A 265 0.65 4.36 -20.35
N ASP A 266 -0.56 4.62 -19.84
CA ASP A 266 -1.33 3.67 -19.03
C ASP A 266 -1.61 2.33 -19.76
N THR A 267 -1.36 2.28 -21.07
CA THR A 267 -1.49 1.08 -21.91
C THR A 267 -0.21 0.25 -22.03
N ASP A 268 0.94 0.83 -21.72
CA ASP A 268 2.23 0.18 -21.82
C ASP A 268 2.46 -0.77 -20.63
N VAL A 269 3.11 -1.89 -20.90
CA VAL A 269 3.39 -2.88 -19.86
C VAL A 269 4.86 -3.15 -19.74
N LEU A 270 5.31 -2.93 -18.51
CA LEU A 270 6.65 -3.22 -18.07
C LEU A 270 6.85 -4.74 -18.07
N ARG A 271 7.88 -5.18 -18.79
CA ARG A 271 8.26 -6.59 -18.80
C ARG A 271 8.92 -6.94 -17.48
N PRO A 272 8.74 -8.17 -16.96
CA PRO A 272 9.51 -8.65 -15.83
C PRO A 272 11.01 -8.61 -16.13
N LEU A 273 11.81 -8.24 -15.13
CA LEU A 273 13.26 -8.35 -15.14
C LEU A 273 13.65 -9.75 -14.67
N TYR A 274 14.40 -10.49 -15.49
CA TYR A 274 14.89 -11.82 -15.14
C TYR A 274 16.37 -11.74 -14.78
N PHE A 275 16.70 -12.06 -13.53
CA PHE A 275 18.07 -12.14 -13.07
C PHE A 275 18.43 -13.61 -12.87
N SER A 276 19.31 -14.14 -13.71
CA SER A 276 19.81 -15.50 -13.54
C SER A 276 21.23 -15.48 -12.98
N TYR A 277 21.58 -16.47 -12.17
CA TYR A 277 22.96 -16.71 -11.78
C TYR A 277 23.34 -18.17 -11.95
N LYS A 278 24.61 -18.39 -12.29
CA LYS A 278 25.20 -19.72 -12.43
C LYS A 278 25.95 -20.07 -11.16
N LYS A 279 25.49 -21.11 -10.44
CA LYS A 279 26.22 -21.66 -9.30
C LYS A 279 27.05 -22.87 -9.75
N PRO A 280 28.39 -22.80 -9.73
CA PRO A 280 29.22 -23.98 -9.98
C PRO A 280 29.09 -24.94 -8.79
N ILE A 281 28.55 -26.13 -9.01
CA ILE A 281 28.59 -27.23 -8.03
C ILE A 281 29.89 -28.02 -8.28
N GLU A 282 30.65 -28.28 -7.23
CA GLU A 282 31.79 -29.21 -7.28
C GLU A 282 31.33 -30.56 -7.85
N GLY A 283 31.73 -30.90 -9.09
CA GLY A 283 31.36 -32.16 -9.72
C GLY A 283 30.61 -32.11 -11.07
N SER A 284 30.65 -30.99 -11.80
CA SER A 284 30.28 -30.81 -13.23
C SER A 284 28.82 -30.44 -13.57
N THR A 285 27.89 -30.38 -12.61
CA THR A 285 26.53 -29.91 -12.88
C THR A 285 26.38 -28.44 -12.45
N THR A 286 26.24 -27.53 -13.40
CA THR A 286 25.89 -26.13 -13.12
C THR A 286 24.42 -26.06 -12.72
N GLU A 287 24.13 -25.49 -11.55
CA GLU A 287 22.75 -25.16 -11.18
C GLU A 287 22.46 -23.72 -11.62
N TYR A 288 21.38 -23.55 -12.38
CA TYR A 288 20.88 -22.25 -12.79
C TYR A 288 19.77 -21.83 -11.84
N LYS A 289 19.87 -20.63 -11.29
CA LYS A 289 18.83 -20.04 -10.46
C LYS A 289 18.39 -18.72 -11.06
N THR A 290 17.09 -18.48 -11.04
CA THR A 290 16.47 -17.28 -11.62
C THR A 290 15.68 -16.58 -10.54
N ALA A 291 16.05 -15.34 -10.23
CA ALA A 291 15.21 -14.38 -9.53
C ALA A 291 14.38 -13.59 -10.56
N ILE A 292 13.12 -13.37 -10.25
CA ILE A 292 12.18 -12.64 -11.12
C ILE A 292 11.72 -11.41 -10.36
N CYS A 293 12.00 -10.24 -10.93
CA CYS A 293 11.46 -8.98 -10.44
C CYS A 293 10.41 -8.49 -11.44
N THR A 294 9.15 -8.44 -11.04
CA THR A 294 8.10 -7.87 -11.88
C THR A 294 7.93 -6.41 -11.52
N VAL A 295 8.09 -5.53 -12.51
CA VAL A 295 7.93 -4.10 -12.32
C VAL A 295 6.54 -3.69 -12.77
N TYR A 296 5.82 -2.97 -11.92
CA TYR A 296 4.47 -2.47 -12.13
C TYR A 296 4.46 -0.95 -12.00
N LEU A 297 3.59 -0.28 -12.76
CA LEU A 297 3.32 1.14 -12.50
C LEU A 297 2.48 1.28 -11.22
N HIS A 298 2.74 2.29 -10.40
CA HIS A 298 2.04 2.53 -9.13
C HIS A 298 0.52 2.72 -9.28
N ASN A 299 0.07 3.11 -10.48
CA ASN A 299 -1.35 3.24 -10.82
C ASN A 299 -2.05 1.91 -11.13
N ARG A 300 -1.34 0.78 -11.04
CA ARG A 300 -1.88 -0.55 -11.33
C ARG A 300 -2.34 -1.26 -10.04
N GLU A 301 -3.59 -1.69 -10.02
CA GLU A 301 -4.08 -2.65 -9.03
C GLU A 301 -3.60 -4.05 -9.41
N GLU A 302 -2.72 -4.64 -8.61
CA GLU A 302 -2.40 -6.06 -8.69
C GLU A 302 -3.32 -6.85 -7.76
N ILE A 303 -3.87 -7.95 -8.26
CA ILE A 303 -4.48 -8.97 -7.40
C ILE A 303 -3.39 -9.99 -7.10
N GLY A 304 -2.79 -9.86 -5.92
CA GLY A 304 -1.80 -10.82 -5.42
C GLY A 304 -2.33 -12.25 -5.51
N THR A 305 -1.44 -13.20 -5.78
CA THR A 305 -1.74 -14.58 -6.18
C THR A 305 -1.46 -15.64 -5.10
N SER A 306 -1.28 -15.22 -3.85
CA SER A 306 -1.02 -16.12 -2.73
C SER A 306 -2.25 -16.97 -2.34
N ASN A 307 -2.30 -18.20 -2.90
CA ASN A 307 -3.06 -19.37 -2.44
C ASN A 307 -4.56 -19.41 -2.80
N TYR A 308 -4.88 -19.37 -4.09
CA TYR A 308 -6.25 -19.21 -4.60
C TYR A 308 -6.74 -20.40 -5.42
N GLU A 309 -7.10 -21.49 -4.73
CA GLU A 309 -7.69 -22.67 -5.37
C GLU A 309 -9.24 -22.57 -5.39
N ASN A 310 -9.85 -22.62 -6.58
CA ASN A 310 -11.29 -22.84 -6.81
C ASN A 310 -12.26 -21.80 -6.19
N GLY A 311 -12.00 -20.51 -6.36
CA GLY A 311 -12.87 -19.41 -5.91
C GLY A 311 -13.43 -18.53 -7.04
N ILE A 312 -14.41 -17.68 -6.70
CA ILE A 312 -14.86 -16.54 -7.51
C ILE A 312 -14.30 -15.28 -6.85
N TYR A 313 -13.58 -14.45 -7.61
CA TYR A 313 -12.93 -13.24 -7.12
C TYR A 313 -13.64 -12.01 -7.67
N SER A 314 -13.74 -10.95 -6.87
CA SER A 314 -14.23 -9.65 -7.33
C SER A 314 -13.07 -8.69 -7.54
N ILE A 315 -13.03 -8.00 -8.68
CA ILE A 315 -12.01 -6.99 -9.00
C ILE A 315 -12.70 -5.70 -9.41
N SER A 316 -12.25 -4.56 -8.88
CA SER A 316 -12.60 -3.24 -9.38
C SER A 316 -11.83 -2.89 -10.65
N ALA A 317 -12.52 -2.39 -11.66
CA ALA A 317 -11.97 -1.98 -12.94
C ALA A 317 -12.53 -0.60 -13.31
N LYS A 318 -11.71 0.30 -13.86
CA LYS A 318 -12.19 1.63 -14.29
C LYS A 318 -12.86 1.52 -15.66
N LYS A 319 -13.90 2.33 -15.91
CA LYS A 319 -14.49 2.50 -17.25
C LYS A 319 -13.40 2.98 -18.22
N ASN A 320 -13.28 2.31 -19.37
CA ASN A 320 -12.19 2.47 -20.34
C ASN A 320 -10.76 2.21 -19.80
N GLY A 321 -10.64 1.81 -18.53
CA GLY A 321 -9.36 1.44 -17.92
C GLY A 321 -8.93 0.04 -18.34
N VAL A 322 -7.62 -0.18 -18.33
CA VAL A 322 -7.02 -1.49 -18.55
C VAL A 322 -6.77 -2.14 -17.19
N THR A 323 -7.40 -3.29 -16.96
CA THR A 323 -7.13 -4.14 -15.81
C THR A 323 -6.21 -5.27 -16.27
N GLU A 324 -5.13 -5.49 -15.52
CA GLU A 324 -4.27 -6.66 -15.71
C GLU A 324 -4.55 -7.70 -14.64
N ILE A 325 -4.74 -8.94 -15.08
CA ILE A 325 -4.89 -10.10 -14.23
C ILE A 325 -3.65 -10.97 -14.43
N SER A 326 -2.82 -11.07 -13.40
CA SER A 326 -1.60 -11.87 -13.40
C SER A 326 -1.79 -13.12 -12.54
N PHE A 327 -1.37 -14.28 -13.03
CA PHE A 327 -1.31 -15.53 -12.27
C PHE A 327 0.14 -15.85 -11.92
N LYS A 328 0.40 -16.37 -10.71
CA LYS A 328 1.75 -16.81 -10.34
C LYS A 328 2.22 -17.92 -11.27
N LYS A 329 3.42 -17.76 -11.82
CA LYS A 329 4.11 -18.85 -12.54
C LYS A 329 4.51 -19.93 -11.53
N LEU A 330 3.76 -21.03 -11.49
CA LEU A 330 3.98 -22.13 -10.54
C LEU A 330 5.04 -23.14 -11.04
N SER A 331 5.06 -23.45 -12.34
CA SER A 331 6.13 -24.20 -13.02
C SER A 331 5.97 -24.10 -14.54
N SER A 332 6.99 -24.50 -15.31
CA SER A 332 6.91 -24.59 -16.78
C SER A 332 6.00 -25.72 -17.29
N GLU A 333 5.38 -26.50 -16.40
CA GLU A 333 4.48 -27.60 -16.75
C GLU A 333 3.00 -27.21 -16.77
N TYR A 334 2.66 -26.03 -16.24
CA TYR A 334 1.30 -25.55 -16.13
C TYR A 334 1.10 -24.21 -16.84
N GLU A 335 -0.07 -24.05 -17.43
CA GLU A 335 -0.53 -22.85 -18.11
C GLU A 335 -1.91 -22.45 -17.60
N TRP A 336 -2.14 -21.15 -17.42
CA TRP A 336 -3.48 -20.62 -17.17
C TRP A 336 -4.09 -20.20 -18.51
N ILE A 337 -5.31 -20.68 -18.80
CA ILE A 337 -6.06 -20.27 -19.99
C ILE A 337 -7.37 -19.59 -19.57
N LEU A 338 -7.79 -18.60 -20.34
CA LEU A 338 -9.14 -18.03 -20.23
C LEU A 338 -10.12 -18.98 -20.95
N SER A 339 -10.75 -19.89 -20.20
CA SER A 339 -11.54 -20.99 -20.74
C SER A 339 -12.87 -20.55 -21.36
N ASN A 340 -13.34 -19.34 -21.09
CA ASN A 340 -14.48 -18.72 -21.77
C ASN A 340 -14.09 -17.56 -22.70
N LEU A 341 -12.92 -17.64 -23.33
CA LEU A 341 -12.40 -16.63 -24.26
C LEU A 341 -13.40 -16.14 -25.31
N GLU A 342 -14.17 -17.04 -25.92
CA GLU A 342 -15.15 -16.66 -26.95
C GLU A 342 -16.36 -15.89 -26.38
N GLU A 343 -16.77 -16.20 -25.15
CA GLU A 343 -17.81 -15.45 -24.42
C GLU A 343 -17.31 -14.03 -24.13
N VAL A 344 -16.06 -13.90 -23.69
CA VAL A 344 -15.41 -12.61 -23.41
C VAL A 344 -15.26 -11.78 -24.68
N ARG A 345 -14.85 -12.39 -25.79
CA ARG A 345 -14.74 -11.72 -27.10
C ARG A 345 -16.09 -11.25 -27.66
N ALA A 346 -17.16 -12.00 -27.39
CA ALA A 346 -18.51 -11.64 -27.78
C ALA A 346 -19.12 -10.54 -26.89
N SER A 347 -18.50 -10.20 -25.76
CA SER A 347 -18.99 -9.17 -24.85
C SER A 347 -18.86 -7.75 -25.42
N ASN A 348 -19.91 -6.96 -25.22
CA ASN A 348 -19.89 -5.53 -25.46
C ASN A 348 -19.31 -4.73 -24.27
N GLU A 349 -19.05 -5.39 -23.14
CA GLU A 349 -18.58 -4.75 -21.90
C GLU A 349 -17.09 -4.96 -21.65
N ILE A 350 -16.51 -6.05 -22.17
CA ILE A 350 -15.10 -6.41 -21.94
C ILE A 350 -14.38 -6.53 -23.28
N GLU A 351 -13.23 -5.88 -23.40
CA GLU A 351 -12.29 -6.02 -24.52
C GLU A 351 -11.03 -6.75 -24.03
N LEU A 352 -10.71 -7.91 -24.60
CA LEU A 352 -9.43 -8.55 -24.32
C LEU A 352 -8.34 -7.91 -25.18
N LEU A 353 -7.44 -7.14 -24.56
CA LEU A 353 -6.41 -6.37 -25.27
C LEU A 353 -5.21 -7.23 -25.66
N LYS A 354 -4.71 -8.04 -24.72
CA LYS A 354 -3.47 -8.78 -24.92
C LYS A 354 -3.35 -9.98 -24.00
N LEU A 355 -2.86 -11.08 -24.55
CA LEU A 355 -2.38 -12.26 -23.84
C LEU A 355 -0.85 -12.19 -23.85
N ASP A 356 -0.27 -11.51 -22.86
CA ASP A 356 1.18 -11.34 -22.77
C ASP A 356 1.79 -12.53 -22.01
N GLY A 357 1.99 -13.62 -22.74
CA GLY A 357 2.48 -14.87 -22.18
C GLY A 357 1.40 -15.70 -21.48
N ILE A 358 1.85 -16.74 -20.79
CA ILE A 358 1.03 -17.85 -20.27
C ILE A 358 0.20 -17.45 -19.03
N TYR A 359 0.46 -16.28 -18.43
CA TYR A 359 -0.05 -15.96 -17.10
C TYR A 359 -0.61 -14.54 -16.93
N ILE A 360 -0.51 -13.68 -17.94
CA ILE A 360 -0.93 -12.28 -17.85
C ILE A 360 -2.03 -11.98 -18.86
N PHE A 361 -3.18 -11.55 -18.35
CA PHE A 361 -4.36 -11.23 -19.13
C PHE A 361 -4.71 -9.76 -18.98
N LYS A 362 -4.72 -9.02 -20.09
CA LYS A 362 -5.13 -7.61 -20.11
C LYS A 362 -6.50 -7.47 -20.69
N ILE A 363 -7.38 -6.87 -19.92
CA ILE A 363 -8.74 -6.59 -20.30
C ILE A 363 -8.99 -5.09 -20.17
N ARG A 364 -9.76 -4.53 -21.09
CA ARG A 364 -10.30 -3.18 -20.96
C ARG A 364 -11.80 -3.29 -20.76
N VAL A 365 -12.33 -2.55 -19.80
CA VAL A 365 -13.77 -2.41 -19.65
C VAL A 365 -14.24 -1.37 -20.66
N LYS A 366 -15.06 -1.79 -21.62
CA LYS A 366 -15.64 -0.91 -22.63
C LYS A 366 -16.61 0.07 -21.98
N GLU A 367 -16.88 1.16 -22.69
CA GLU A 367 -17.89 2.12 -22.29
C GLU A 367 -19.26 1.43 -22.16
N THR A 368 -19.77 1.33 -20.94
CA THR A 368 -21.09 0.79 -20.64
C THR A 368 -21.93 1.86 -19.94
N ASP A 369 -23.22 1.91 -20.27
CA ASP A 369 -24.21 2.78 -19.64
C ASP A 369 -24.72 2.18 -18.32
N ASN A 370 -24.42 0.90 -18.06
CA ASN A 370 -24.75 0.23 -16.80
C ASN A 370 -23.69 0.53 -15.74
N GLU A 371 -23.93 1.59 -14.96
CA GLU A 371 -23.04 1.99 -13.86
C GLU A 371 -23.06 1.02 -12.65
N LEU A 372 -23.99 0.06 -12.60
CA LEU A 372 -24.34 -0.66 -11.35
C LEU A 372 -24.32 -2.19 -11.44
N THR A 373 -23.74 -2.79 -12.48
CA THR A 373 -23.75 -4.27 -12.61
C THR A 373 -22.36 -4.86 -12.72
N ALA A 374 -22.17 -6.02 -12.10
CA ALA A 374 -21.04 -6.89 -12.39
C ALA A 374 -20.95 -7.11 -13.91
N LEU A 375 -19.75 -6.95 -14.47
CA LEU A 375 -19.57 -7.04 -15.91
C LEU A 375 -19.76 -8.48 -16.38
N ASN A 376 -20.44 -8.64 -17.51
CA ASN A 376 -20.71 -9.92 -18.13
C ASN A 376 -19.84 -10.07 -19.40
N PRO A 377 -19.13 -11.19 -19.58
CA PRO A 377 -19.14 -12.40 -18.78
C PRO A 377 -18.19 -12.42 -17.59
N LEU A 378 -18.56 -13.25 -16.60
CA LEU A 378 -17.64 -13.75 -15.59
C LEU A 378 -16.42 -14.37 -16.28
N LEU A 379 -15.21 -13.89 -15.98
CA LEU A 379 -13.99 -14.43 -16.56
C LEU A 379 -13.68 -15.79 -15.93
N LYS A 380 -13.48 -16.83 -16.74
CA LYS A 380 -13.20 -18.19 -16.27
C LYS A 380 -11.78 -18.55 -16.65
N PHE A 381 -10.91 -18.68 -15.66
CA PHE A 381 -9.53 -19.09 -15.82
C PHE A 381 -9.38 -20.56 -15.43
N THR A 382 -8.58 -21.29 -16.19
CA THR A 382 -8.38 -22.73 -15.98
C THR A 382 -6.90 -23.04 -16.09
N LYS A 383 -6.35 -23.66 -15.05
CA LYS A 383 -4.98 -24.14 -15.04
C LYS A 383 -4.94 -25.52 -15.68
N VAL A 384 -4.18 -25.65 -16.76
CA VAL A 384 -3.99 -26.89 -17.51
C VAL A 384 -2.53 -27.33 -17.44
N ASP A 385 -2.28 -28.64 -17.46
CA ASP A 385 -0.93 -29.17 -17.68
C ASP A 385 -0.59 -29.22 -19.18
N LYS A 386 0.66 -29.57 -19.53
CA LYS A 386 1.10 -29.77 -20.92
C LYS A 386 0.25 -30.75 -21.75
N SER A 387 -0.58 -31.59 -21.12
CA SER A 387 -1.51 -32.52 -21.78
C SER A 387 -2.93 -31.94 -21.89
N ASN A 388 -3.12 -30.64 -21.63
CA ASN A 388 -4.40 -29.95 -21.53
C ASN A 388 -5.35 -30.53 -20.47
N LYS A 389 -4.83 -31.27 -19.47
CA LYS A 389 -5.66 -31.77 -18.38
C LYS A 389 -5.86 -30.66 -17.36
N VAL A 390 -7.12 -30.33 -17.11
CA VAL A 390 -7.53 -29.34 -16.09
C VAL A 390 -7.06 -29.79 -14.71
N LYS A 391 -6.40 -28.89 -13.99
CA LYS A 391 -5.96 -29.06 -12.60
C LYS A 391 -6.77 -28.21 -11.65
N GLU A 392 -6.92 -26.93 -11.99
CA GLU A 392 -7.59 -25.93 -11.17
C GLU A 392 -8.42 -25.00 -12.06
N SER A 393 -9.44 -24.39 -11.48
CA SER A 393 -10.21 -23.32 -12.11
C SER A 393 -10.36 -22.15 -11.16
N SER A 394 -10.36 -20.94 -11.69
CA SER A 394 -10.60 -19.71 -10.96
C SER A 394 -11.56 -18.86 -11.78
N ASN A 395 -12.51 -18.22 -11.11
CA ASN A 395 -13.48 -17.36 -11.75
C ASN A 395 -13.27 -15.93 -11.25
N ILE A 396 -13.34 -14.95 -12.13
CA ILE A 396 -13.08 -13.55 -11.81
C ILE A 396 -14.26 -12.72 -12.31
N LEU A 397 -14.85 -11.98 -11.39
CA LEU A 397 -15.98 -11.09 -11.57
C LEU A 397 -15.47 -9.65 -11.49
N LEU A 398 -15.73 -8.87 -12.54
CA LEU A 398 -15.27 -7.49 -12.63
C LEU A 398 -16.40 -6.52 -12.27
N TYR A 399 -16.05 -5.42 -11.61
CA TYR A 399 -16.98 -4.36 -11.21
C TYR A 399 -16.39 -3.00 -11.60
N LEU A 400 -17.23 -2.03 -11.93
CA LEU A 400 -16.76 -0.67 -12.18
C LEU A 400 -16.32 0.02 -10.88
N LYS A 401 -15.09 0.58 -10.86
CA LYS A 401 -14.52 1.32 -9.73
C LYS A 401 -15.30 2.62 -9.54
N GLY A 402 -15.95 2.76 -8.38
CA GLY A 402 -16.76 3.94 -8.03
C GLY A 402 -17.69 3.76 -6.83
N LYS A 403 -18.03 2.51 -6.47
CA LYS A 403 -18.75 2.14 -5.23
C LYS A 403 -18.27 0.78 -4.72
N GLN A 404 -18.13 0.59 -3.42
CA GLN A 404 -17.74 -0.72 -2.87
C GLN A 404 -18.82 -1.78 -3.19
N PHE A 405 -18.44 -3.05 -3.35
CA PHE A 405 -19.38 -4.13 -3.65
C PHE A 405 -20.56 -4.21 -2.66
N ASN A 406 -20.29 -3.89 -1.39
CA ASN A 406 -21.29 -3.84 -0.31
C ASN A 406 -22.19 -2.58 -0.36
N GLU A 407 -21.82 -1.56 -1.13
CA GLU A 407 -22.63 -0.36 -1.38
C GLU A 407 -23.58 -0.54 -2.59
N ILE A 408 -23.27 -1.49 -3.48
CA ILE A 408 -24.06 -1.78 -4.68
C ILE A 408 -25.18 -2.77 -4.36
N TYR A 409 -24.88 -3.78 -3.55
CA TYR A 409 -25.82 -4.84 -3.20
C TYR A 409 -26.08 -4.85 -1.70
N PRO A 410 -27.34 -5.03 -1.26
CA PRO A 410 -27.67 -5.20 0.15
C PRO A 410 -26.80 -6.31 0.74
N THR A 411 -26.03 -6.00 1.78
CA THR A 411 -25.18 -6.98 2.46
C THR A 411 -25.86 -7.47 3.72
N TYR A 412 -26.23 -8.75 3.74
CA TYR A 412 -26.77 -9.42 4.92
C TYR A 412 -25.62 -9.98 5.74
N TYR A 413 -25.38 -9.37 6.89
CA TYR A 413 -24.41 -9.88 7.85
C TYR A 413 -25.06 -10.88 8.80
N TYR A 414 -24.52 -12.10 8.84
CA TYR A 414 -24.97 -13.15 9.76
C TYR A 414 -23.85 -13.50 10.76
N PRO A 415 -23.84 -12.89 11.96
CA PRO A 415 -22.88 -13.19 13.02
C PRO A 415 -23.27 -14.45 13.82
N THR A 416 -22.27 -15.29 14.14
CA THR A 416 -22.24 -16.48 15.05
C THR A 416 -23.26 -16.56 16.20
N TYR A 417 -23.72 -17.70 16.72
CA TYR A 417 -23.43 -19.14 16.56
C TYR A 417 -24.64 -19.82 15.91
N PRO A 418 -24.50 -20.47 14.73
CA PRO A 418 -25.64 -21.09 14.10
C PRO A 418 -26.19 -22.20 15.00
N ARG A 419 -27.46 -22.05 15.41
CA ARG A 419 -28.24 -23.15 15.94
C ARG A 419 -28.57 -24.08 14.77
N ASN A 420 -28.84 -25.35 15.07
CA ASN A 420 -29.22 -26.30 14.03
C ASN A 420 -30.43 -25.76 13.26
N ASN A 421 -30.26 -25.56 11.95
CA ASN A 421 -31.27 -25.12 10.99
C ASN A 421 -31.68 -23.65 11.08
N ASP A 422 -30.71 -22.75 11.29
CA ASP A 422 -31.00 -21.31 11.24
C ASP A 422 -31.43 -20.88 9.83
N VAL A 423 -32.49 -20.06 9.79
CA VAL A 423 -33.08 -19.54 8.55
C VAL A 423 -32.57 -18.11 8.33
N VAL A 424 -31.95 -17.87 7.18
CA VAL A 424 -31.46 -16.55 6.76
C VAL A 424 -32.29 -16.08 5.58
N TYR A 425 -32.92 -14.92 5.73
CA TYR A 425 -33.70 -14.30 4.66
C TYR A 425 -32.79 -13.41 3.81
N VAL A 426 -32.75 -13.67 2.50
CA VAL A 426 -31.94 -12.95 1.52
C VAL A 426 -32.81 -12.37 0.41
N GLU A 427 -32.40 -11.26 -0.19
CA GLU A 427 -33.06 -10.70 -1.37
C GLU A 427 -32.35 -11.16 -2.65
N SER A 428 -33.04 -11.13 -3.79
CA SER A 428 -32.40 -11.28 -5.11
C SER A 428 -31.38 -10.16 -5.31
N PHE A 429 -30.26 -10.47 -5.96
CA PHE A 429 -29.16 -9.51 -6.17
C PHE A 429 -28.63 -8.94 -4.85
N SER A 430 -28.35 -9.81 -3.88
CA SER A 430 -27.79 -9.41 -2.57
C SER A 430 -26.53 -10.18 -2.24
N VAL A 431 -25.78 -9.69 -1.26
CA VAL A 431 -24.56 -10.33 -0.75
C VAL A 431 -24.85 -10.86 0.63
N LEU A 432 -24.66 -12.16 0.82
CA LEU A 432 -24.74 -12.80 2.12
C LEU A 432 -23.32 -13.01 2.67
N GLU A 433 -23.04 -12.38 3.81
CA GLU A 433 -21.79 -12.52 4.54
C GLU A 433 -22.02 -13.34 5.82
N ILE A 434 -21.40 -14.52 5.88
CA ILE A 434 -21.52 -15.47 7.00
C ILE A 434 -20.20 -15.50 7.75
N SER A 435 -20.21 -15.05 9.00
CA SER A 435 -19.04 -15.10 9.90
C SER A 435 -19.19 -16.26 10.88
N ILE A 436 -18.33 -17.27 10.79
CA ILE A 436 -18.39 -18.47 11.63
C ILE A 436 -17.01 -18.91 12.16
N THR A 437 -16.98 -19.53 13.34
CA THR A 437 -15.76 -20.13 13.93
C THR A 437 -15.39 -21.49 13.31
N GLY A 438 -16.20 -22.00 12.37
CA GLY A 438 -16.02 -23.29 11.70
C GLY A 438 -15.69 -23.17 10.22
N GLN A 439 -15.74 -24.32 9.54
CA GLN A 439 -15.67 -24.40 8.08
C GLN A 439 -17.05 -24.67 7.47
N ILE A 440 -17.40 -23.91 6.42
CA ILE A 440 -18.53 -24.22 5.55
C ILE A 440 -18.08 -25.25 4.53
N LYS A 441 -18.88 -26.29 4.33
CA LYS A 441 -18.65 -27.27 3.27
C LYS A 441 -19.25 -26.72 1.98
N ILE A 442 -18.40 -26.23 1.08
CA ILE A 442 -18.81 -25.83 -0.28
C ILE A 442 -18.97 -27.10 -1.12
N ASP A 443 -20.16 -27.69 -1.06
CA ASP A 443 -20.51 -28.92 -1.79
C ASP A 443 -20.97 -28.63 -3.22
N ASP A 444 -21.26 -29.70 -3.96
CA ASP A 444 -21.68 -29.61 -5.37
C ASP A 444 -23.04 -28.91 -5.54
N GLU A 445 -23.85 -28.82 -4.48
CA GLU A 445 -25.14 -28.11 -4.49
C GLU A 445 -24.92 -26.60 -4.58
N ILE A 446 -23.99 -26.05 -3.79
CA ILE A 446 -23.59 -24.64 -3.85
C ILE A 446 -22.82 -24.36 -5.15
N LYS A 447 -21.85 -25.23 -5.53
CA LYS A 447 -21.01 -25.02 -6.73
C LYS A 447 -21.82 -25.00 -8.02
N ASN A 448 -22.86 -25.82 -8.12
CA ASN A 448 -23.68 -25.94 -9.31
C ASN A 448 -24.98 -25.12 -9.25
N SER A 449 -25.21 -24.38 -8.16
CA SER A 449 -26.40 -23.54 -8.05
C SER A 449 -26.38 -22.43 -9.11
N LYS A 450 -27.53 -22.21 -9.74
CA LYS A 450 -27.71 -21.08 -10.67
C LYS A 450 -27.94 -19.78 -9.93
N ASN A 451 -28.49 -19.86 -8.71
CA ASN A 451 -29.06 -18.76 -7.93
C ASN A 451 -28.13 -18.26 -6.83
N ILE A 452 -27.14 -19.05 -6.39
CA ILE A 452 -26.10 -18.60 -5.46
C ILE A 452 -24.71 -18.75 -6.07
N VAL A 453 -23.84 -17.81 -5.74
CA VAL A 453 -22.46 -17.73 -6.21
C VAL A 453 -21.56 -17.58 -5.00
N TYR A 454 -20.70 -18.56 -4.74
CA TYR A 454 -19.75 -18.47 -3.64
C TYR A 454 -18.57 -17.56 -4.02
N LEU A 455 -18.44 -16.41 -3.34
CA LEU A 455 -17.42 -15.39 -3.59
C LEU A 455 -16.11 -15.62 -2.84
N GLY A 456 -16.00 -16.72 -2.09
CA GLY A 456 -14.77 -17.09 -1.41
C GLY A 456 -14.80 -16.92 0.11
N LYS A 457 -13.67 -17.30 0.70
CA LYS A 457 -13.40 -17.31 2.14
C LYS A 457 -12.39 -16.21 2.45
N TYR A 458 -12.76 -15.31 3.34
CA TYR A 458 -11.91 -14.28 3.88
C TYR A 458 -11.58 -14.67 5.32
N ALA A 459 -10.29 -14.83 5.61
CA ALA A 459 -9.87 -14.95 7.00
C ALA A 459 -10.09 -13.58 7.65
N SER A 460 -10.88 -13.50 8.72
CA SER A 460 -10.81 -12.30 9.56
C SER A 460 -9.46 -12.38 10.26
N LEU A 461 -8.46 -11.65 9.76
CA LEU A 461 -7.42 -11.16 10.64
C LEU A 461 -8.16 -10.41 11.73
N CYS A 462 -7.90 -10.74 13.00
CA CYS A 462 -8.37 -9.92 14.11
C CYS A 462 -8.11 -8.46 13.74
N ALA A 463 -9.16 -7.68 13.51
CA ALA A 463 -9.01 -6.30 13.07
C ALA A 463 -8.19 -5.58 14.13
N VAL A 464 -6.92 -5.32 13.81
CA VAL A 464 -5.88 -4.87 14.75
C VAL A 464 -6.26 -3.51 15.37
N ASN A 465 -7.24 -2.82 14.77
CA ASN A 465 -7.55 -1.42 15.03
C ASN A 465 -8.75 -1.18 15.97
N PHE A 466 -9.54 -2.19 16.34
CA PHE A 466 -10.73 -1.96 17.21
C PHE A 466 -10.58 -2.40 18.67
N SER A 467 -9.45 -3.01 19.05
CA SER A 467 -9.13 -3.19 20.48
C SER A 467 -7.64 -3.47 20.68
N PRO A 468 -6.93 -2.71 21.53
CA PRO A 468 -5.54 -3.01 21.92
C PRO A 468 -5.41 -4.28 22.79
N LYS A 469 -6.48 -5.09 22.90
CA LYS A 469 -6.55 -6.32 23.69
C LYS A 469 -6.94 -7.54 22.86
N CYS A 470 -6.51 -7.61 21.61
CA CYS A 470 -6.49 -8.91 20.92
C CYS A 470 -5.33 -9.74 21.46
N ASN A 471 -5.54 -10.36 22.63
CA ASN A 471 -4.62 -11.34 23.16
C ASN A 471 -4.56 -12.52 22.16
N ILE A 472 -3.34 -12.88 21.80
CA ILE A 472 -2.96 -14.08 21.03
C ILE A 472 -3.74 -15.28 21.61
N GLY A 473 -4.86 -15.69 20.98
CA GLY A 473 -5.74 -16.74 21.49
C GLY A 473 -7.26 -16.56 21.28
N GLY A 474 -7.74 -15.47 20.68
CA GLY A 474 -9.15 -15.35 20.28
C GLY A 474 -9.57 -16.38 19.21
N PRO A 475 -10.83 -16.86 19.19
CA PRO A 475 -11.30 -17.74 18.13
C PRO A 475 -11.21 -17.03 16.78
N SER A 476 -10.53 -17.66 15.81
CA SER A 476 -10.49 -17.16 14.44
C SER A 476 -11.87 -17.32 13.81
N TYR A 477 -12.41 -16.24 13.25
CA TYR A 477 -13.62 -16.29 12.45
C TYR A 477 -13.25 -16.39 10.97
N ASN A 478 -13.96 -17.27 10.28
CA ASN A 478 -13.91 -17.39 8.84
C ASN A 478 -15.15 -16.67 8.29
N ILE A 479 -14.92 -15.70 7.41
CA ILE A 479 -15.97 -14.96 6.72
C ILE A 479 -16.16 -15.61 5.36
N TYR A 480 -17.37 -16.04 5.06
CA TYR A 480 -17.76 -16.59 3.76
C TYR A 480 -18.72 -15.62 3.09
N LYS A 481 -18.43 -15.25 1.84
CA LYS A 481 -19.32 -14.37 1.07
C LYS A 481 -20.03 -15.15 -0.03
N PHE A 482 -21.30 -14.88 -0.20
CA PHE A 482 -22.13 -15.46 -1.25
C PHE A 482 -22.88 -14.33 -1.95
N PHE A 483 -22.93 -14.35 -3.28
CA PHE A 483 -23.81 -13.49 -4.06
C PHE A 483 -25.06 -14.25 -4.46
N ILE A 484 -26.21 -13.71 -4.10
CA ILE A 484 -27.53 -14.23 -4.44
C ILE A 484 -27.93 -13.57 -5.74
N LYS A 485 -28.12 -14.36 -6.81
CA LYS A 485 -28.58 -13.86 -8.10
C LYS A 485 -30.09 -13.60 -8.07
N GLU A 486 -30.69 -13.41 -9.23
CA GLU A 486 -32.14 -13.47 -9.39
C GLU A 486 -32.66 -14.84 -8.94
N VAL A 487 -33.64 -14.84 -8.04
CA VAL A 487 -34.31 -16.04 -7.56
C VAL A 487 -35.81 -15.84 -7.72
N ASN A 488 -36.44 -16.70 -8.51
CA ASN A 488 -37.88 -16.63 -8.79
C ASN A 488 -38.70 -17.56 -7.90
N ASP A 489 -38.09 -18.62 -7.37
CA ASP A 489 -38.71 -19.59 -6.47
C ASP A 489 -37.76 -19.87 -5.30
N GLU A 490 -38.27 -19.76 -4.07
CA GLU A 490 -37.49 -20.01 -2.84
C GLU A 490 -36.91 -21.43 -2.79
N ASN A 491 -37.53 -22.39 -3.48
CA ASN A 491 -37.03 -23.77 -3.57
C ASN A 491 -35.76 -23.90 -4.43
N GLU A 492 -35.36 -22.85 -5.14
CA GLU A 492 -34.12 -22.81 -5.93
C GLU A 492 -32.89 -22.46 -5.09
N LEU A 493 -33.06 -21.94 -3.87
CA LEU A 493 -31.96 -21.61 -2.98
C LEU A 493 -31.42 -22.87 -2.28
N PRO A 494 -30.12 -23.20 -2.44
CA PRO A 494 -29.54 -24.36 -1.78
C PRO A 494 -29.35 -24.09 -0.29
N LYS A 495 -29.23 -25.16 0.48
CA LYS A 495 -28.84 -25.08 1.89
C LYS A 495 -27.32 -24.99 2.03
N ILE A 496 -26.84 -24.16 2.95
CA ILE A 496 -25.42 -24.05 3.24
C ILE A 496 -25.07 -25.00 4.39
N LYS A 497 -24.39 -26.12 4.07
CA LYS A 497 -24.01 -27.15 5.05
C LYS A 497 -22.69 -26.79 5.75
N MET A 498 -22.68 -26.92 7.07
CA MET A 498 -21.48 -26.73 7.90
C MET A 498 -20.85 -28.08 8.25
N ASN A 499 -19.58 -28.08 8.66
CA ASN A 499 -18.90 -29.30 9.11
C ASN A 499 -19.53 -29.94 10.38
N THR A 500 -20.38 -29.23 11.12
CA THR A 500 -20.95 -29.64 12.41
C THR A 500 -22.32 -30.32 12.33
N ASN A 501 -22.72 -30.88 11.17
CA ASN A 501 -24.10 -31.35 10.88
C ASN A 501 -25.17 -30.24 10.98
N SER A 502 -24.76 -28.97 11.07
CA SER A 502 -25.66 -27.82 11.06
C SER A 502 -25.84 -27.33 9.62
N GLU A 503 -27.06 -26.89 9.29
CA GLU A 503 -27.38 -26.30 7.98
C GLU A 503 -27.90 -24.87 8.19
N ILE A 504 -27.52 -23.96 7.29
CA ILE A 504 -28.14 -22.64 7.15
C ILE A 504 -29.13 -22.73 5.99
N ILE A 505 -30.40 -22.45 6.27
CA ILE A 505 -31.48 -22.49 5.29
C ILE A 505 -31.67 -21.07 4.75
N LEU A 506 -31.40 -20.88 3.47
CA LEU A 506 -31.67 -19.61 2.81
C LEU A 506 -33.16 -19.56 2.42
N LYS A 507 -33.81 -18.44 2.71
CA LYS A 507 -35.15 -18.13 2.20
C LYS A 507 -35.12 -16.80 1.48
N LEU A 508 -35.92 -16.67 0.44
CA LEU A 508 -36.16 -15.35 -0.10
C LEU A 508 -36.90 -14.53 0.95
N LYS A 509 -36.32 -13.39 1.32
CA LYS A 509 -37.10 -12.32 1.91
C LYS A 509 -38.11 -11.95 0.83
N SER A 510 -39.37 -12.31 1.01
CA SER A 510 -40.38 -11.94 0.02
C SER A 510 -40.33 -10.42 -0.09
N SER A 511 -39.83 -9.89 -1.22
CA SER A 511 -40.22 -8.56 -1.66
C SER A 511 -41.72 -8.59 -1.61
N SER A 512 -42.30 -7.81 -0.72
CA SER A 512 -43.65 -8.02 -0.18
C SER A 512 -44.64 -8.35 -1.30
N SER A 513 -44.84 -9.65 -1.56
CA SER A 513 -45.93 -10.08 -2.42
C SER A 513 -47.12 -9.75 -1.57
N CYS A 514 -47.78 -8.65 -1.93
CA CYS A 514 -48.56 -7.83 -1.04
C CYS A 514 -49.97 -8.45 -0.80
N SER A 515 -49.92 -9.73 -0.46
CA SER A 515 -51.01 -10.63 -0.17
C SER A 515 -50.47 -11.65 0.83
N LEU A 516 -50.59 -11.32 2.12
CA LEU A 516 -50.15 -12.19 3.20
C LEU A 516 -51.40 -12.72 3.93
N ASN A 517 -51.52 -14.05 4.04
CA ASN A 517 -52.59 -14.73 4.79
C ASN A 517 -54.03 -14.30 4.45
N GLY A 518 -54.29 -13.91 3.20
CA GLY A 518 -55.63 -13.51 2.73
C GLY A 518 -55.96 -12.01 2.89
N TYR A 519 -55.05 -11.22 3.45
CA TYR A 519 -55.16 -9.76 3.48
C TYR A 519 -54.61 -9.15 2.19
N LYS A 520 -55.29 -8.13 1.67
CA LYS A 520 -54.92 -7.44 0.42
C LYS A 520 -53.84 -6.39 0.67
N CYS A 521 -53.21 -5.91 -0.40
CA CYS A 521 -52.46 -4.67 -0.39
C CYS A 521 -53.30 -3.50 0.05
N CYS A 522 -52.69 -2.58 0.80
CA CYS A 522 -53.19 -1.22 0.81
C CYS A 522 -52.99 -0.63 -0.58
N SER A 523 -54.04 0.01 -1.11
CA SER A 523 -54.04 0.72 -2.38
C SER A 523 -53.05 1.89 -2.35
N ASN A 524 -52.89 2.51 -1.18
CA ASN A 524 -51.92 3.56 -0.92
C ASN A 524 -50.71 3.02 -0.13
N ALA A 525 -49.51 3.12 -0.70
CA ALA A 525 -48.26 2.76 -0.03
C ALA A 525 -47.86 3.71 1.11
N ASN A 526 -48.46 4.91 1.15
CA ASN A 526 -48.31 5.90 2.20
C ASN A 526 -49.48 5.89 3.20
N ALA A 527 -50.24 4.79 3.29
CA ALA A 527 -51.32 4.66 4.26
C ALA A 527 -50.79 4.76 5.70
N SER A 528 -51.57 5.38 6.59
CA SER A 528 -51.21 5.50 8.00
C SER A 528 -51.07 4.13 8.64
N VAL A 529 -49.93 3.87 9.29
CA VAL A 529 -49.70 2.62 10.02
C VAL A 529 -50.59 2.60 11.25
N LEU A 530 -51.55 1.67 11.29
CA LEU A 530 -52.45 1.46 12.41
C LEU A 530 -51.98 0.32 13.32
N TYR A 531 -51.22 -0.63 12.76
CA TYR A 531 -50.68 -1.78 13.48
C TYR A 531 -49.38 -2.26 12.83
N GLN A 532 -48.47 -2.85 13.61
CA GLN A 532 -47.17 -3.33 13.14
C GLN A 532 -46.81 -4.64 13.85
N ASP A 533 -46.37 -5.64 13.09
CA ASP A 533 -45.91 -6.93 13.61
C ASP A 533 -44.74 -7.49 12.78
N LYS A 534 -44.41 -8.77 12.95
CA LYS A 534 -43.31 -9.45 12.23
C LYS A 534 -43.57 -9.59 10.72
N ASP A 535 -44.82 -9.44 10.31
CA ASP A 535 -45.30 -9.69 8.96
C ASP A 535 -45.35 -8.38 8.15
N GLY A 536 -45.51 -7.22 8.80
CA GLY A 536 -45.31 -5.91 8.19
C GLY A 536 -46.00 -4.75 8.92
N ASP A 537 -46.15 -3.63 8.19
CA ASP A 537 -46.96 -2.49 8.64
C ASP A 537 -48.37 -2.63 8.05
N TRP A 538 -49.39 -2.37 8.85
CA TRP A 538 -50.78 -2.63 8.51
C TRP A 538 -51.61 -1.35 8.57
N SER A 539 -52.59 -1.26 7.68
CA SER A 539 -53.61 -0.21 7.67
C SER A 539 -55.00 -0.81 7.46
N VAL A 540 -56.01 0.06 7.41
CA VAL A 540 -57.40 -0.33 7.12
C VAL A 540 -57.90 0.53 5.96
N GLU A 541 -58.30 -0.12 4.86
CA GLU A 541 -58.89 0.52 3.68
C GLU A 541 -60.27 -0.06 3.42
N ASN A 542 -61.26 0.80 3.22
CA ASN A 542 -62.67 0.40 3.02
C ASN A 542 -63.24 -0.53 4.11
N GLY A 543 -62.70 -0.47 5.33
CA GLY A 543 -63.12 -1.30 6.46
C GLY A 543 -62.43 -2.67 6.53
N ASP A 544 -61.55 -3.00 5.59
CA ASP A 544 -60.78 -4.23 5.57
C ASP A 544 -59.30 -3.97 5.94
N TRP A 545 -58.68 -4.92 6.64
CA TRP A 545 -57.25 -4.88 6.92
C TRP A 545 -56.43 -5.09 5.65
N CYS A 546 -55.40 -4.28 5.50
CA CYS A 546 -54.47 -4.35 4.38
C CYS A 546 -53.03 -4.21 4.86
N ILE A 547 -52.10 -4.83 4.14
CA ILE A 547 -50.66 -4.71 4.40
C ILE A 547 -50.07 -3.59 3.54
N ILE A 548 -49.30 -2.69 4.15
CA ILE A 548 -48.68 -1.55 3.48
C ILE A 548 -47.43 -2.05 2.74
N ASN A 549 -47.47 -1.94 1.41
CA ASN A 549 -46.34 -2.31 0.57
C ASN A 549 -45.27 -1.20 0.60
N LYS A 550 -44.18 -1.42 1.36
CA LYS A 550 -43.05 -0.48 1.43
C LYS A 550 -42.24 -0.41 0.13
N ASP A 551 -42.36 -1.41 -0.74
CA ASP A 551 -41.68 -1.46 -2.05
C ASP A 551 -42.38 -0.54 -3.08
N LYS A 552 -43.58 -0.04 -2.74
CA LYS A 552 -44.31 0.99 -3.51
C LYS A 552 -44.30 2.36 -2.84
N LYS A 553 -43.42 2.60 -1.88
CA LYS A 553 -43.20 3.97 -1.41
C LYS A 553 -42.78 4.77 -2.65
N GLU A 554 -43.61 5.73 -3.08
CA GLU A 554 -43.10 6.78 -3.96
C GLU A 554 -41.83 7.28 -3.29
N ILE A 555 -40.70 7.14 -3.97
CA ILE A 555 -39.41 7.57 -3.48
C ILE A 555 -39.57 9.08 -3.31
N THR A 556 -39.87 9.53 -2.10
CA THR A 556 -39.85 10.94 -1.78
C THR A 556 -38.42 11.38 -1.93
N PRO A 557 -38.11 12.29 -2.86
CA PRO A 557 -36.74 12.76 -3.05
C PRO A 557 -36.15 13.24 -1.74
N GLU A 558 -35.01 12.68 -1.36
CA GLU A 558 -34.26 13.00 -0.15
C GLU A 558 -32.83 13.43 -0.52
N LEU A 559 -32.31 14.42 0.20
CA LEU A 559 -30.93 14.86 0.12
C LEU A 559 -30.03 14.03 1.05
N ILE A 560 -29.22 13.16 0.46
CA ILE A 560 -28.25 12.33 1.16
C ILE A 560 -26.92 13.09 1.26
N ARG A 561 -26.33 13.15 2.45
CA ARG A 561 -25.02 13.77 2.70
C ARG A 561 -23.98 12.70 3.02
N ILE A 562 -22.97 12.60 2.18
CA ILE A 562 -21.86 11.64 2.29
C ILE A 562 -20.60 12.43 2.61
N CYS A 563 -19.91 12.06 3.68
CA CYS A 563 -18.67 12.71 4.08
C CYS A 563 -17.51 11.76 3.80
N GLU A 564 -16.76 12.04 2.75
CA GLU A 564 -15.59 11.25 2.39
C GLU A 564 -14.41 11.64 3.29
N TYR A 565 -14.03 10.74 4.20
CA TYR A 565 -12.68 10.69 4.76
C TYR A 565 -12.31 9.22 4.95
N ASN A 566 -11.31 8.77 4.20
CA ASN A 566 -11.07 7.38 3.81
C ASN A 566 -10.80 6.35 4.92
N GLU A 567 -10.96 6.60 6.22
CA GLU A 567 -10.64 5.52 7.19
C GLU A 567 -11.22 5.60 8.61
N TYR A 568 -12.01 6.60 8.98
CA TYR A 568 -12.49 6.70 10.37
C TYR A 568 -13.87 7.35 10.42
N ASP A 569 -14.88 6.68 10.99
CA ASP A 569 -16.23 7.18 11.31
C ASP A 569 -16.22 8.55 12.02
N LYS A 570 -15.99 9.62 11.27
CA LYS A 570 -15.86 11.00 11.77
C LYS A 570 -17.04 11.82 11.25
N PRO A 571 -17.61 12.73 12.06
CA PRO A 571 -18.75 13.53 11.65
C PRO A 571 -18.39 14.55 10.58
N CYS A 572 -19.35 14.89 9.72
CA CYS A 572 -19.25 15.96 8.73
C CYS A 572 -18.96 17.32 9.38
N CYS A 573 -18.22 18.19 8.67
CA CYS A 573 -18.05 19.56 9.12
C CYS A 573 -19.39 20.29 9.19
N THR A 574 -19.65 20.97 10.30
CA THR A 574 -20.77 21.90 10.44
C THR A 574 -20.53 23.17 9.63
N ASN A 575 -21.60 23.91 9.32
CA ASN A 575 -21.51 25.17 8.56
C ASN A 575 -20.64 26.23 9.24
N GLU A 576 -20.46 26.16 10.56
CA GLU A 576 -19.52 27.01 11.29
C GLU A 576 -18.06 26.58 11.07
N GLN A 577 -17.79 25.27 11.02
CA GLN A 577 -16.46 24.71 10.73
C GLN A 577 -16.04 24.94 9.27
N MET A 578 -17.01 24.90 8.34
CA MET A 578 -16.80 25.18 6.91
C MET A 578 -16.29 26.61 6.63
N LYS A 579 -16.54 27.57 7.54
CA LYS A 579 -16.10 28.97 7.35
C LYS A 579 -14.60 29.19 7.61
N GLN A 580 -13.88 28.19 8.10
CA GLN A 580 -12.48 28.30 8.54
C GLN A 580 -11.61 27.15 7.99
N ILE A 581 -11.88 26.73 6.75
CA ILE A 581 -11.13 25.67 6.09
C ILE A 581 -9.87 26.26 5.42
N GLU A 582 -8.70 25.68 5.71
CA GLU A 582 -7.44 25.92 5.00
C GLU A 582 -7.04 24.66 4.22
N GLU A 583 -6.59 24.82 2.98
CA GLU A 583 -6.08 23.73 2.14
C GLU A 583 -4.56 23.60 2.31
N ILE A 584 -4.11 22.41 2.72
CA ILE A 584 -2.68 22.07 2.83
C ILE A 584 -2.49 20.74 2.10
N GLU A 585 -1.68 20.74 1.03
CA GLU A 585 -1.35 19.53 0.24
C GLU A 585 -2.60 18.77 -0.26
N GLY A 586 -3.62 19.49 -0.74
CA GLY A 586 -4.86 18.90 -1.22
C GLY A 586 -5.78 18.35 -0.12
N THR A 587 -5.43 18.59 1.15
CA THR A 587 -6.23 18.18 2.32
C THR A 587 -6.78 19.42 3.02
N LEU A 588 -8.07 19.41 3.34
CA LEU A 588 -8.80 20.54 3.92
C LEU A 588 -8.87 20.43 5.45
N PHE A 589 -8.42 21.45 6.16
CA PHE A 589 -8.34 21.50 7.64
C PHE A 589 -9.25 22.60 8.20
N SER A 590 -10.11 22.28 9.17
CA SER A 590 -10.87 23.32 9.93
C SER A 590 -10.18 23.65 11.25
N ASN A 591 -9.88 24.94 11.49
CA ASN A 591 -9.10 25.37 12.66
C ASN A 591 -10.01 25.86 13.80
N TYR A 592 -10.44 24.96 14.70
CA TYR A 592 -11.28 25.37 15.84
C TYR A 592 -10.47 25.62 17.13
N SER A 593 -10.82 26.69 17.82
CA SER A 593 -10.12 27.30 18.97
C SER A 593 -10.00 26.46 20.27
N LYS A 594 -10.27 25.16 20.22
CA LYS A 594 -10.10 24.22 21.36
C LYS A 594 -9.45 22.87 21.00
N GLY A 595 -8.80 22.76 19.84
CA GLY A 595 -8.06 21.58 19.43
C GLY A 595 -8.35 21.21 17.96
N TRP A 596 -7.33 20.71 17.26
CA TRP A 596 -7.43 20.28 15.87
C TRP A 596 -8.31 19.04 15.76
N GLY A 597 -9.53 19.19 15.24
CA GLY A 597 -10.44 18.10 14.91
C GLY A 597 -10.61 18.02 13.39
N ILE A 598 -10.28 16.88 12.81
CA ILE A 598 -10.48 16.61 11.37
C ILE A 598 -11.96 16.22 11.16
N CYS A 599 -12.65 16.92 10.25
CA CYS A 599 -13.99 16.59 9.77
C CYS A 599 -13.98 16.56 8.23
N GLY A 600 -14.82 15.73 7.62
CA GLY A 600 -14.92 15.62 6.15
C GLY A 600 -15.85 16.67 5.54
N LEU A 601 -15.57 17.08 4.29
CA LEU A 601 -16.51 17.88 3.50
C LEU A 601 -17.74 17.03 3.14
N PRO A 602 -18.97 17.55 3.29
CA PRO A 602 -20.16 16.86 2.82
C PRO A 602 -20.26 16.95 1.30
N THR A 603 -20.27 15.79 0.66
CA THR A 603 -20.73 15.57 -0.71
C THR A 603 -22.20 15.23 -0.66
N CYS A 604 -23.05 15.98 -1.35
CA CYS A 604 -24.48 15.71 -1.37
C CYS A 604 -24.92 14.96 -2.63
N ILE A 605 -25.86 14.04 -2.46
CA ILE A 605 -26.59 13.37 -3.53
C ILE A 605 -28.07 13.61 -3.28
N TYR A 606 -28.77 14.20 -4.24
CA TYR A 606 -30.23 14.28 -4.19
C TYR A 606 -30.83 13.16 -5.02
N THR A 607 -31.81 12.47 -4.47
CA THR A 607 -32.44 11.30 -5.11
C THR A 607 -33.59 11.65 -6.05
N GLY A 608 -33.94 12.94 -6.19
CA GLY A 608 -34.92 13.43 -7.16
C GLY A 608 -34.30 13.98 -8.45
N ASP A 609 -35.16 14.52 -9.32
CA ASP A 609 -34.79 14.93 -10.69
C ASP A 609 -34.00 16.25 -10.81
N TYR A 610 -33.68 16.89 -9.68
CA TYR A 610 -33.00 18.19 -9.67
C TYR A 610 -31.52 18.07 -9.27
N PRO A 611 -30.61 18.81 -9.93
CA PRO A 611 -29.19 18.79 -9.61
C PRO A 611 -28.90 19.45 -8.25
N ILE A 612 -27.73 19.17 -7.69
CA ILE A 612 -27.18 19.91 -6.54
C ILE A 612 -26.65 21.26 -7.01
N CYS A 613 -26.93 22.34 -6.27
CA CYS A 613 -26.38 23.66 -6.54
C CYS A 613 -24.85 23.66 -6.39
N GLN A 614 -24.11 24.16 -7.40
CA GLN A 614 -22.65 24.13 -7.41
C GLN A 614 -22.00 25.38 -6.79
N SER A 615 -22.66 26.54 -6.85
CA SER A 615 -22.05 27.84 -6.57
C SER A 615 -22.95 28.82 -5.82
N THR A 616 -24.27 28.69 -5.93
CA THR A 616 -25.22 29.59 -5.29
C THR A 616 -25.38 29.24 -3.82
N THR A 617 -25.31 30.28 -2.99
CA THR A 617 -25.54 30.20 -1.55
C THR A 617 -26.88 30.82 -1.15
N SER A 618 -27.66 31.31 -2.12
CA SER A 618 -28.93 31.99 -1.89
C SER A 618 -30.09 31.00 -1.94
N VAL A 619 -30.70 30.74 -0.79
CA VAL A 619 -31.94 29.97 -0.69
C VAL A 619 -33.09 30.81 -1.28
N VAL A 620 -33.72 30.32 -2.34
CA VAL A 620 -34.89 30.97 -2.96
C VAL A 620 -36.21 30.32 -2.58
N TYR A 621 -36.17 29.05 -2.13
CA TYR A 621 -37.35 28.29 -1.68
C TYR A 621 -36.95 27.23 -0.65
N THR A 622 -37.90 26.80 0.19
CA THR A 622 -37.66 25.77 1.21
C THR A 622 -38.92 24.92 1.40
N ASP A 623 -38.76 23.60 1.27
CA ASP A 623 -39.76 22.59 1.60
C ASP A 623 -39.14 21.57 2.59
N THR A 624 -39.12 20.27 2.27
CA THR A 624 -38.27 19.28 2.96
C THR A 624 -36.79 19.58 2.79
N GLU A 625 -36.41 20.27 1.71
CA GLU A 625 -35.05 20.67 1.38
C GLU A 625 -34.94 22.19 1.13
N LYS A 626 -33.71 22.69 1.01
CA LYS A 626 -33.43 24.08 0.62
C LYS A 626 -33.10 24.14 -0.86
N TRP A 627 -33.65 25.11 -1.56
CA TRP A 627 -33.55 25.21 -3.02
C TRP A 627 -32.89 26.52 -3.45
N GLY A 628 -32.05 26.43 -4.47
CA GLY A 628 -31.39 27.52 -5.16
C GLY A 628 -31.80 27.58 -6.64
N VAL A 629 -31.35 28.62 -7.34
CA VAL A 629 -31.45 28.72 -8.79
C VAL A 629 -30.07 29.05 -9.34
N GLU A 630 -29.59 28.22 -10.29
CA GLU A 630 -28.32 28.39 -11.00
C GLU A 630 -28.56 28.22 -12.50
N ASN A 631 -27.95 29.08 -13.32
CA ASN A 631 -28.14 29.03 -14.78
C ASN A 631 -29.61 29.04 -15.23
N ASN A 632 -30.49 29.71 -14.47
CA ASN A 632 -31.96 29.73 -14.64
C ASN A 632 -32.66 28.36 -14.44
N GLU A 633 -32.00 27.41 -13.78
CA GLU A 633 -32.54 26.10 -13.42
C GLU A 633 -32.62 25.93 -11.91
N TRP A 634 -33.59 25.14 -11.43
CA TRP A 634 -33.74 24.81 -10.02
C TRP A 634 -32.69 23.79 -9.59
N CYS A 635 -32.12 23.98 -8.40
CA CYS A 635 -31.18 23.05 -7.81
C CYS A 635 -31.40 22.91 -6.30
N VAL A 636 -31.00 21.78 -5.73
CA VAL A 636 -31.06 21.50 -4.29
C VAL A 636 -29.77 21.92 -3.61
N MET A 637 -29.86 22.62 -2.50
CA MET A 637 -28.71 23.19 -1.80
C MET A 637 -28.07 22.18 -0.84
N CYS A 638 -26.79 21.88 -1.09
CA CYS A 638 -25.93 21.13 -0.19
C CYS A 638 -25.37 22.07 0.90
N LEU A 639 -26.19 22.46 1.87
CA LEU A 639 -25.85 23.45 2.91
C LEU A 639 -25.34 22.88 4.21
#